data_AF-A0AA96RHF3-F1
#
_entry.id   AF-A0AA96RHF3-F1
#
_cell.length_a   1.000
_cell.length_b   1.000
_cell.length_c   1.000
_cell.angle_alpha   90.00
_cell.angle_beta   90.00
_cell.angle_gamma   90.00
#
_symmetry.space_group_name_H-M   'P 1'
#
loop_
_entity.id
_entity.type
_entity.pdbx_description
1 polymer ?
#
loop_
_entity_poly.entity_id
_entity_poly.type
_entity_poly.pdbx_seq_one_letter_code
_entity_poly.pdbx_strand_id
1 'polypeptide(L)'
;MALIVMLLGSLAVSGMPAASAEDTTGPTETNNFFQTMLFNDLKVAENSTAYKFFPSNNTVQLEANEPGHFIAFEFPVDHEGVYDLHILPWRATSYAKYKVSIDGQLAKEVDFYGTSKEMEYLTAMKLEKGTHIIKFEYSGKSPGSTNYKMGVTDLYLVSHHSFNFKDLKETGRSAGLETAVQGEGVLIQSTEPGPFIEFELPVSSPRLYSIRLEGIPSSSGGQVNVQLDGQSVGTMDYYGAGDKALAALTVSRPLEAGLHKLRLEVTGKSADSKGYEVRPEHLILILGRLDAEKTRRALESKIADLKNLLQAANSQIPGGSAPEDQTLRAQAQELGLRLSDLEAKSLQPDLTQTAVSALLSEADKQTYPLKRLVNFADARAARPAAKLGLLTADSMSLVYPRELPCQCSAAEPGISMAKGEYENLQPVVMAYGAALKGVNARVTSIVGPDGKEALGSLMKASIAPLGSVNIRKSRHYTLPATEDRPVAYEGWIPDPIRSDLSSVDVPAGDMQPFWLELYADGKATPGSYRVKVVVSAEGGITEQMEVRAEVWPFALPDRPELPTSITMNAEILNMVYSLAGKEEFDQMHQKYIDFLETFKIEPDLIYRKAPPTVEELLKIKDKWGLRQFAAYYLYVGWLNLDLKKRETWQPEIDRVLQELGAAMEQYEKAGLADQAYLYGFDEASADQLPLAKEMFTQIKQKFPNLPIMTTYLDKSLGVTSGLAGLVDIWVPGVQAFDPAARDQAQARGDLVYWYSAIGVKHPLPNWFNGYAPSDTRVLMGPLSHKMKVDGFLYYNITRWLNRGPMNDSILSTWDPRTISDANGDGSLFYPGQEGPLASQRIQNFRDGMEDYNLLNMLRRSIESAAGKEESLLAEARTLLKADAVAADERTFTDNPVLYRQWREEVARMIVKLDSQTPVWPEGSKLTVGNATYSTMDLQWPAASDNLGVEAYRISINGTELPEVIRERGSETYTYTVTGLEDSASYDFSIRAVDFAGNVSEPLSGSGTTPTNAALVQARLEGYIASGAVRQPLASQLTNQLQQAAHHQEQGRIDQALHSLDVFLEHMNNEPHADKITAPAKDRLTASIGTLKRQWQEAK
;
A
#
# COMPACT_ATOMS: atom_id res chain seq x y z
N MET A 1 3.27 7.91 -30.98
CA MET A 1 1.98 7.64 -31.65
C MET A 1 1.31 6.35 -31.15
N ALA A 2 2.05 5.28 -30.84
CA ALA A 2 1.52 4.07 -30.18
C ALA A 2 0.84 4.31 -28.82
N LEU A 3 1.21 5.38 -28.10
CA LEU A 3 0.64 5.73 -26.78
C LEU A 3 -0.80 6.32 -26.84
N ILE A 4 -1.26 6.81 -28.01
CA ILE A 4 -2.58 7.45 -28.14
C ILE A 4 -3.69 6.42 -28.45
N VAL A 5 -3.35 5.23 -28.94
CA VAL A 5 -4.34 4.18 -29.29
C VAL A 5 -4.57 3.17 -28.15
N MET A 6 -3.61 2.94 -27.26
CA MET A 6 -3.81 2.03 -26.11
C MET A 6 -4.88 2.53 -25.11
N LEU A 7 -5.12 3.84 -25.03
CA LEU A 7 -6.12 4.44 -24.14
C LEU A 7 -7.58 4.22 -24.58
N LEU A 8 -7.83 3.56 -25.71
CA LEU A 8 -9.18 3.26 -26.21
C LEU A 8 -9.60 1.78 -26.06
N GLY A 9 -8.71 0.88 -25.60
CA GLY A 9 -8.96 -0.56 -25.58
C GLY A 9 -9.36 -1.20 -24.24
N SER A 10 -9.44 -0.45 -23.14
CA SER A 10 -9.54 -1.03 -21.78
C SER A 10 -10.93 -0.96 -21.11
N LEU A 11 -12.02 -0.83 -21.87
CA LEU A 11 -13.39 -0.91 -21.31
C LEU A 11 -14.25 -1.88 -22.10
N ALA A 12 -14.10 -3.16 -21.79
CA ALA A 12 -15.13 -4.17 -22.05
C ALA A 12 -14.93 -5.38 -21.11
N VAL A 13 -15.50 -5.34 -19.90
CA VAL A 13 -15.94 -6.56 -19.22
C VAL A 13 -17.31 -6.33 -18.56
N SER A 14 -18.19 -7.30 -18.86
CA SER A 14 -19.43 -7.71 -18.21
C SER A 14 -20.67 -6.79 -18.21
N GLY A 15 -21.63 -7.19 -19.06
CA GLY A 15 -23.03 -7.31 -18.63
C GLY A 15 -23.99 -6.22 -19.07
N MET A 16 -24.69 -6.41 -20.20
CA MET A 16 -26.13 -6.11 -20.35
C MET A 16 -26.67 -6.64 -21.71
N PRO A 17 -27.96 -6.98 -21.80
CA PRO A 17 -28.51 -7.87 -22.84
C PRO A 17 -28.84 -7.15 -24.15
N ALA A 18 -28.88 -7.93 -25.22
CA ALA A 18 -29.23 -7.51 -26.58
C ALA A 18 -30.61 -6.83 -26.64
N ALA A 19 -30.64 -5.61 -27.20
CA ALA A 19 -31.85 -4.97 -27.69
C ALA A 19 -31.81 -4.91 -29.22
N SER A 20 -32.96 -5.20 -29.81
CA SER A 20 -33.25 -5.52 -31.21
C SER A 20 -32.94 -4.40 -32.21
N ALA A 21 -32.56 -4.83 -33.42
CA ALA A 21 -32.47 -4.02 -34.62
C ALA A 21 -33.84 -3.45 -35.02
N GLU A 22 -33.89 -2.15 -35.30
CA GLU A 22 -34.86 -1.56 -36.23
C GLU A 22 -34.18 -0.50 -37.11
N ASP A 23 -34.62 -0.54 -38.35
CA ASP A 23 -34.14 0.10 -39.58
C ASP A 23 -34.49 1.59 -39.60
N THR A 24 -33.49 2.47 -39.76
CA THR A 24 -33.72 3.81 -40.31
C THR A 24 -32.68 4.12 -41.38
N THR A 25 -33.17 4.09 -42.61
CA THR A 25 -32.48 4.44 -43.85
C THR A 25 -32.33 5.95 -43.96
N GLY A 26 -31.08 6.42 -44.06
CA GLY A 26 -30.71 7.79 -44.43
C GLY A 26 -29.20 7.85 -44.73
N PRO A 27 -28.75 8.62 -45.74
CA PRO A 27 -27.34 8.64 -46.11
C PRO A 27 -26.55 9.36 -45.02
N THR A 28 -25.81 8.61 -44.21
CA THR A 28 -24.81 9.18 -43.32
C THR A 28 -23.65 9.68 -44.17
N GLU A 29 -23.48 11.00 -44.26
CA GLU A 29 -22.26 11.60 -44.80
C GLU A 29 -21.08 11.11 -43.95
N THR A 30 -20.23 10.27 -44.56
CA THR A 30 -19.06 9.68 -43.92
C THR A 30 -17.93 10.70 -43.75
N ASN A 31 -17.28 10.61 -42.58
CA ASN A 31 -16.14 11.39 -42.13
C ASN A 31 -14.90 11.22 -43.02
N ASN A 32 -14.71 12.12 -43.97
CA ASN A 32 -13.68 12.03 -45.02
C ASN A 32 -12.21 12.28 -44.63
N PHE A 33 -11.65 11.88 -43.47
CA PHE A 33 -10.18 12.08 -43.27
C PHE A 33 -9.40 11.04 -42.42
N PHE A 34 -10.10 10.11 -41.78
CA PHE A 34 -9.50 8.93 -41.17
C PHE A 34 -10.44 7.77 -41.42
N GLN A 35 -10.09 6.89 -42.36
CA GLN A 35 -10.90 5.72 -42.67
C GLN A 35 -10.33 4.54 -41.90
N THR A 36 -11.12 4.00 -40.97
CA THR A 36 -10.85 2.70 -40.37
C THR A 36 -11.77 1.68 -41.01
N MET A 37 -11.20 0.59 -41.48
CA MET A 37 -11.92 -0.50 -42.10
C MET A 37 -11.51 -1.80 -41.43
N LEU A 38 -12.49 -2.58 -40.99
CA LEU A 38 -12.23 -3.93 -40.51
C LEU A 38 -12.04 -4.84 -41.72
N PHE A 39 -10.96 -5.63 -41.73
CA PHE A 39 -10.70 -6.57 -42.82
C PHE A 39 -11.82 -7.61 -43.00
N ASN A 40 -12.60 -7.88 -41.95
CA ASN A 40 -13.77 -8.75 -42.03
C ASN A 40 -14.92 -8.14 -42.84
N ASP A 41 -15.03 -6.82 -42.85
CA ASP A 41 -16.10 -6.11 -43.55
C ASP A 41 -15.67 -5.71 -44.97
N LEU A 42 -14.37 -5.82 -45.27
CA LEU A 42 -13.84 -5.62 -46.61
C LEU A 42 -14.13 -6.82 -47.51
N LYS A 43 -14.54 -6.53 -48.74
CA LYS A 43 -14.73 -7.57 -49.76
C LYS A 43 -13.38 -8.16 -50.15
N VAL A 44 -13.24 -9.48 -50.05
CA VAL A 44 -12.08 -10.20 -50.57
C VAL A 44 -12.11 -10.15 -52.10
N ALA A 45 -11.15 -9.45 -52.70
CA ALA A 45 -10.97 -9.37 -54.15
C ALA A 45 -10.51 -10.71 -54.72
N GLU A 46 -9.52 -11.32 -54.07
CA GLU A 46 -8.85 -12.53 -54.55
C GLU A 46 -8.16 -13.23 -53.37
N ASN A 47 -8.19 -14.56 -53.34
CA ASN A 47 -7.42 -15.34 -52.37
C ASN A 47 -6.99 -16.67 -52.98
N SER A 48 -5.80 -17.12 -52.62
CA SER A 48 -5.20 -18.37 -53.13
C SER A 48 -5.53 -19.61 -52.28
N THR A 49 -6.07 -19.42 -51.08
CA THR A 49 -6.40 -20.50 -50.13
C THR A 49 -7.48 -20.02 -49.15
N ALA A 50 -8.02 -20.95 -48.36
CA ALA A 50 -9.05 -20.64 -47.37
C ALA A 50 -8.56 -19.57 -46.37
N TYR A 51 -9.49 -18.74 -45.92
CA TYR A 51 -9.27 -17.81 -44.81
C TYR A 51 -10.40 -17.98 -43.80
N LYS A 52 -10.15 -17.60 -42.55
CA LYS A 52 -11.10 -17.72 -41.44
C LYS A 52 -11.20 -16.41 -40.68
N PHE A 53 -12.43 -16.03 -40.36
CA PHE A 53 -12.70 -14.93 -39.44
C PHE A 53 -12.84 -15.45 -38.00
N PHE A 54 -12.24 -14.74 -37.06
CA PHE A 54 -12.30 -15.02 -35.62
C PHE A 54 -13.02 -13.87 -34.91
N PRO A 55 -14.31 -14.04 -34.55
CA PRO A 55 -15.13 -12.95 -33.96
C PRO A 55 -14.63 -12.46 -32.60
N SER A 56 -13.93 -13.30 -31.83
CA SER A 56 -13.46 -12.95 -30.48
C SER A 56 -12.37 -11.86 -30.49
N ASN A 57 -11.71 -11.63 -31.62
CA ASN A 57 -10.63 -10.66 -31.76
C ASN A 57 -10.63 -9.97 -33.13
N ASN A 58 -11.74 -10.04 -33.87
CA ASN A 58 -11.94 -9.47 -35.21
C ASN A 58 -10.86 -9.80 -36.26
N THR A 59 -10.14 -10.93 -36.11
CA THR A 59 -9.04 -11.28 -37.01
C THR A 59 -9.53 -12.02 -38.25
N VAL A 60 -9.17 -11.53 -39.43
CA VAL A 60 -9.20 -12.31 -40.67
C VAL A 60 -7.84 -12.96 -40.86
N GLN A 61 -7.82 -14.28 -40.83
CA GLN A 61 -6.62 -15.10 -40.90
C GLN A 61 -6.57 -15.88 -42.20
N LEU A 62 -5.46 -15.78 -42.92
CA LEU A 62 -5.20 -16.64 -44.08
C LEU A 62 -4.70 -18.01 -43.60
N GLU A 63 -5.40 -19.08 -43.95
CA GLU A 63 -5.05 -20.46 -43.58
C GLU A 63 -3.99 -21.04 -44.54
N ALA A 64 -2.92 -20.29 -44.77
CA ALA A 64 -1.81 -20.71 -45.61
C ALA A 64 -1.09 -21.91 -45.00
N ASN A 65 -0.93 -22.98 -45.79
CA ASN A 65 -0.28 -24.22 -45.40
C ASN A 65 1.01 -24.51 -46.19
N GLU A 66 1.29 -23.77 -47.27
CA GLU A 66 2.54 -23.79 -48.02
C GLU A 66 2.98 -22.38 -48.49
N PRO A 67 4.26 -22.18 -48.90
CA PRO A 67 4.74 -20.93 -49.49
C PRO A 67 3.95 -20.52 -50.75
N GLY A 68 3.80 -19.21 -50.95
CA GLY A 68 3.22 -18.64 -52.18
C GLY A 68 1.73 -18.30 -52.09
N HIS A 69 1.07 -18.58 -50.96
CA HIS A 69 -0.29 -18.12 -50.74
C HIS A 69 -0.38 -16.60 -50.52
N PHE A 70 -1.49 -16.04 -51.00
CA PHE A 70 -1.87 -14.65 -50.85
C PHE A 70 -3.37 -14.49 -50.58
N ILE A 71 -3.74 -13.29 -50.11
CA ILE A 71 -5.11 -12.76 -50.03
C ILE A 71 -5.11 -11.27 -50.34
N ALA A 72 -6.16 -10.79 -51.02
CA ALA A 72 -6.34 -9.41 -51.40
C ALA A 72 -7.74 -8.92 -51.04
N PHE A 73 -7.85 -7.68 -50.58
CA PHE A 73 -9.09 -7.04 -50.16
C PHE A 73 -9.32 -5.76 -50.96
N GLU A 74 -10.56 -5.54 -51.36
CA GLU A 74 -11.03 -4.26 -51.88
C GLU A 74 -11.29 -3.31 -50.71
N PHE A 75 -10.75 -2.09 -50.76
CA PHE A 75 -11.08 -1.04 -49.81
C PHE A 75 -11.44 0.25 -50.56
N PRO A 76 -12.53 0.95 -50.16
CA PRO A 76 -12.89 2.23 -50.74
C PRO A 76 -11.98 3.37 -50.24
N VAL A 77 -11.80 4.38 -51.09
CA VAL A 77 -11.18 5.66 -50.79
C VAL A 77 -12.15 6.76 -51.23
N ASP A 78 -12.51 7.65 -50.30
CA ASP A 78 -13.68 8.54 -50.49
C ASP A 78 -13.32 9.85 -51.22
N HIS A 79 -12.03 10.21 -51.30
CA HIS A 79 -11.51 11.38 -52.00
C HIS A 79 -10.07 11.16 -52.47
N GLU A 80 -9.63 11.87 -53.51
CA GLU A 80 -8.24 11.83 -53.94
C GLU A 80 -7.33 12.55 -52.92
N GLY A 81 -6.21 11.94 -52.54
CA GLY A 81 -5.30 12.52 -51.55
C GLY A 81 -4.06 11.67 -51.27
N VAL A 82 -3.13 12.21 -50.47
CA VAL A 82 -2.02 11.43 -49.90
C VAL A 82 -2.47 10.85 -48.57
N TYR A 83 -2.29 9.54 -48.42
CA TYR A 83 -2.66 8.80 -47.23
C TYR A 83 -1.44 8.12 -46.62
N ASP A 84 -1.34 8.16 -45.29
CA ASP A 84 -0.56 7.18 -44.55
C ASP A 84 -1.42 5.93 -44.34
N LEU A 85 -0.94 4.79 -44.85
CA LEU A 85 -1.60 3.50 -44.70
C LEU A 85 -0.96 2.73 -43.55
N HIS A 86 -1.81 2.28 -42.63
CA HIS A 86 -1.42 1.39 -41.54
C HIS A 86 -2.32 0.16 -41.52
N ILE A 87 -1.79 -0.94 -41.01
CA ILE A 87 -2.58 -2.12 -40.66
C ILE A 87 -2.40 -2.45 -39.18
N LEU A 88 -3.38 -3.11 -38.59
CA LEU A 88 -3.20 -3.80 -37.32
C LEU A 88 -3.01 -5.30 -37.59
N PRO A 89 -1.76 -5.80 -37.55
CA PRO A 89 -1.49 -7.21 -37.75
C PRO A 89 -1.76 -7.99 -36.48
N TRP A 90 -2.41 -9.15 -36.62
CA TRP A 90 -2.48 -10.15 -35.56
C TRP A 90 -1.22 -11.02 -35.62
N ARG A 91 -0.29 -10.78 -34.70
CA ARG A 91 0.98 -11.51 -34.63
C ARG A 91 0.87 -12.75 -33.76
N ALA A 92 1.48 -13.83 -34.23
CA ALA A 92 1.65 -15.07 -33.47
C ALA A 92 3.04 -15.65 -33.71
N THR A 93 3.59 -16.34 -32.71
CA THR A 93 4.91 -17.00 -32.82
C THR A 93 4.97 -18.10 -33.88
N SER A 94 3.85 -18.46 -34.50
CA SER A 94 3.80 -19.39 -35.62
C SER A 94 3.65 -18.73 -37.01
N TYR A 95 3.54 -17.41 -37.14
CA TYR A 95 3.15 -16.75 -38.41
C TYR A 95 4.34 -16.31 -39.26
N ALA A 96 4.08 -16.10 -40.56
CA ALA A 96 5.09 -15.85 -41.58
C ALA A 96 5.17 -14.36 -41.99
N LYS A 97 6.11 -14.05 -42.88
CA LYS A 97 6.29 -12.73 -43.49
C LYS A 97 5.53 -12.63 -44.80
N TYR A 98 4.93 -11.47 -45.04
CA TYR A 98 4.17 -11.17 -46.24
C TYR A 98 4.56 -9.81 -46.81
N LYS A 99 4.72 -9.75 -48.13
CA LYS A 99 4.75 -8.51 -48.89
C LYS A 99 3.34 -7.95 -48.98
N VAL A 100 3.20 -6.69 -48.61
CA VAL A 100 1.95 -5.94 -48.69
C VAL A 100 2.08 -4.95 -49.84
N SER A 101 1.19 -5.06 -50.82
CA SER A 101 1.12 -4.16 -51.97
C SER A 101 -0.24 -3.50 -52.06
N ILE A 102 -0.27 -2.24 -52.50
CA ILE A 102 -1.48 -1.46 -52.76
C ILE A 102 -1.54 -1.19 -54.25
N ASP A 103 -2.61 -1.62 -54.91
CA ASP A 103 -2.81 -1.54 -56.38
C ASP A 103 -1.61 -2.07 -57.18
N GLY A 104 -0.98 -3.13 -56.67
CA GLY A 104 0.19 -3.76 -57.28
C GLY A 104 1.53 -3.08 -56.98
N GLN A 105 1.55 -1.90 -56.34
CA GLN A 105 2.78 -1.27 -55.87
C GLN A 105 3.16 -1.82 -54.49
N LEU A 106 4.40 -2.31 -54.34
CA LEU A 106 4.89 -2.80 -53.05
C LEU A 106 4.96 -1.65 -52.03
N ALA A 107 4.22 -1.80 -50.92
CA ALA A 107 4.25 -0.85 -49.81
C ALA A 107 5.32 -1.26 -48.78
N LYS A 108 5.21 -2.48 -48.23
CA LYS A 108 6.12 -2.97 -47.19
C LYS A 108 6.11 -4.48 -47.08
N GLU A 109 7.22 -5.08 -46.63
CA GLU A 109 7.21 -6.45 -46.12
C GLU A 109 6.96 -6.45 -44.61
N VAL A 110 5.91 -7.16 -44.17
CA VAL A 110 5.46 -7.21 -42.78
C VAL A 110 5.72 -8.59 -42.20
N ASP A 111 6.35 -8.62 -41.03
CA ASP A 111 6.54 -9.84 -40.24
C ASP A 111 5.39 -10.02 -39.24
N PHE A 112 4.60 -11.09 -39.45
CA PHE A 112 3.51 -11.46 -38.54
C PHE A 112 3.99 -12.39 -37.41
N TYR A 113 5.28 -12.76 -37.38
CA TYR A 113 5.88 -13.48 -36.27
C TYR A 113 6.04 -12.58 -35.04
N GLY A 114 5.55 -13.03 -33.88
CA GLY A 114 5.77 -12.37 -32.58
C GLY A 114 4.50 -12.21 -31.76
N THR A 115 4.54 -11.33 -30.75
CA THR A 115 3.44 -11.06 -29.81
C THR A 115 3.03 -9.58 -29.75
N SER A 116 3.68 -8.72 -30.57
CA SER A 116 3.38 -7.29 -30.60
C SER A 116 1.96 -7.02 -31.10
N LYS A 117 1.26 -6.13 -30.38
CA LYS A 117 -0.07 -5.62 -30.72
C LYS A 117 -0.03 -4.21 -31.33
N GLU A 118 1.14 -3.77 -31.79
CA GLU A 118 1.32 -2.44 -32.35
C GLU A 118 0.88 -2.38 -33.82
N MET A 119 0.31 -1.22 -34.21
CA MET A 119 0.01 -0.90 -35.60
C MET A 119 1.28 -0.88 -36.43
N GLU A 120 1.18 -1.41 -37.64
CA GLU A 120 2.27 -1.43 -38.62
C GLU A 120 2.03 -0.35 -39.67
N TYR A 121 2.96 0.61 -39.77
CA TYR A 121 2.97 1.56 -40.89
C TYR A 121 3.45 0.85 -42.16
N LEU A 122 2.65 0.94 -43.23
CA LEU A 122 2.98 0.39 -44.53
C LEU A 122 3.75 1.41 -45.38
N THR A 123 3.08 2.49 -45.77
CA THR A 123 3.65 3.55 -46.64
C THR A 123 2.75 4.79 -46.61
N ALA A 124 3.31 5.93 -47.04
CA ALA A 124 2.53 7.05 -47.54
C ALA A 124 2.36 6.86 -49.05
N MET A 125 1.15 7.04 -49.58
CA MET A 125 0.95 7.05 -51.04
C MET A 125 -0.26 7.89 -51.44
N LYS A 126 -0.22 8.38 -52.68
CA LYS A 126 -1.35 9.07 -53.28
C LYS A 126 -2.38 8.03 -53.75
N LEU A 127 -3.62 8.16 -53.31
CA LEU A 127 -4.75 7.34 -53.74
C LEU A 127 -5.80 8.23 -54.41
N GLU A 128 -6.43 7.71 -55.45
CA GLU A 128 -7.55 8.37 -56.12
C GLU A 128 -8.86 8.09 -55.38
N LYS A 129 -9.93 8.84 -55.66
CA LYS A 129 -11.25 8.46 -55.16
C LYS A 129 -11.72 7.21 -55.90
N GLY A 130 -12.00 6.12 -55.20
CA GLY A 130 -12.42 4.88 -55.84
C GLY A 130 -12.19 3.65 -54.97
N THR A 131 -12.26 2.47 -55.59
CA THR A 131 -11.94 1.19 -54.93
C THR A 131 -10.51 0.82 -55.23
N HIS A 132 -9.75 0.53 -54.18
CA HIS A 132 -8.34 0.15 -54.23
C HIS A 132 -8.15 -1.28 -53.70
N ILE A 133 -7.04 -1.92 -54.03
CA ILE A 133 -6.74 -3.29 -53.64
C ILE A 133 -5.50 -3.33 -52.74
N ILE A 134 -5.65 -3.88 -51.53
CA ILE A 134 -4.52 -4.27 -50.68
C ILE A 134 -4.31 -5.78 -50.78
N LYS A 135 -3.10 -6.19 -51.17
CA LYS A 135 -2.73 -7.60 -51.35
C LYS A 135 -1.58 -8.00 -50.42
N PHE A 136 -1.77 -9.11 -49.72
CA PHE A 136 -0.79 -9.76 -48.84
C PHE A 136 -0.28 -11.01 -49.54
N GLU A 137 0.99 -11.03 -49.93
CA GLU A 137 1.62 -12.15 -50.63
C GLU A 137 2.77 -12.73 -49.82
N TYR A 138 2.79 -14.04 -49.61
CA TYR A 138 3.82 -14.71 -48.82
C TYR A 138 5.23 -14.38 -49.33
N SER A 139 6.14 -14.03 -48.42
CA SER A 139 7.51 -13.66 -48.79
C SER A 139 8.60 -14.36 -47.99
N GLY A 140 8.27 -15.04 -46.88
CA GLY A 140 9.24 -15.85 -46.13
C GLY A 140 8.79 -16.17 -44.71
N LYS A 141 9.67 -16.77 -43.91
CA LYS A 141 9.46 -17.02 -42.46
C LYS A 141 10.58 -16.41 -41.64
N SER A 142 10.25 -16.01 -40.42
CA SER A 142 11.25 -15.76 -39.38
C SER A 142 11.79 -17.06 -38.79
N PRO A 143 13.03 -17.10 -38.26
CA PRO A 143 13.72 -18.34 -37.87
C PRO A 143 12.97 -19.24 -36.87
N GLY A 144 12.08 -18.67 -36.03
CA GLY A 144 11.27 -19.41 -35.06
C GLY A 144 9.84 -19.73 -35.52
N SER A 145 9.44 -19.29 -36.71
CA SER A 145 8.07 -19.43 -37.19
C SER A 145 7.79 -20.84 -37.74
N THR A 146 6.73 -21.48 -37.23
CA THR A 146 6.36 -22.85 -37.59
C THR A 146 5.31 -22.95 -38.70
N ASN A 147 4.60 -21.87 -39.06
CA ASN A 147 3.49 -21.89 -40.01
C ASN A 147 3.58 -20.74 -41.05
N TYR A 148 2.79 -20.82 -42.12
CA TYR A 148 2.76 -19.85 -43.22
C TYR A 148 1.68 -18.79 -43.05
N LYS A 149 0.86 -18.88 -42.00
CA LYS A 149 -0.31 -18.03 -41.78
C LYS A 149 0.05 -16.56 -41.53
N MET A 150 -0.94 -15.70 -41.72
CA MET A 150 -0.95 -14.31 -41.27
C MET A 150 -2.36 -13.94 -40.82
N GLY A 151 -2.49 -12.91 -39.99
CA GLY A 151 -3.78 -12.38 -39.56
C GLY A 151 -3.77 -10.86 -39.54
N VAL A 152 -4.87 -10.26 -39.98
CA VAL A 152 -5.08 -8.81 -39.97
C VAL A 152 -6.46 -8.50 -39.39
N THR A 153 -6.57 -7.38 -38.67
CA THR A 153 -7.84 -6.95 -38.07
C THR A 153 -8.35 -5.67 -38.73
N ASP A 154 -7.50 -4.64 -38.79
CA ASP A 154 -7.89 -3.29 -39.20
C ASP A 154 -6.95 -2.74 -40.29
N LEU A 155 -7.53 -2.00 -41.22
CA LEU A 155 -6.85 -1.12 -42.17
C LEU A 155 -7.18 0.33 -41.81
N TYR A 156 -6.15 1.17 -41.69
CA TYR A 156 -6.29 2.60 -41.43
C TYR A 156 -5.71 3.42 -42.58
N LEU A 157 -6.50 4.36 -43.09
CA LEU A 157 -6.06 5.38 -44.03
C LEU A 157 -6.16 6.74 -43.33
N VAL A 158 -5.02 7.40 -43.17
CA VAL A 158 -4.94 8.72 -42.56
C VAL A 158 -4.62 9.73 -43.65
N SER A 159 -5.58 10.57 -44.05
CA SER A 159 -5.24 11.70 -44.92
C SER A 159 -4.72 12.86 -44.08
N HIS A 160 -3.63 13.46 -44.54
CA HIS A 160 -3.02 14.64 -43.96
C HIS A 160 -2.75 15.66 -45.06
N HIS A 161 -2.73 16.94 -44.71
CA HIS A 161 -2.24 18.00 -45.59
C HIS A 161 -0.85 18.42 -45.12
N SER A 162 0.18 18.14 -45.92
CA SER A 162 1.54 18.61 -45.67
C SER A 162 1.81 19.86 -46.49
N PHE A 163 2.31 20.89 -45.82
CA PHE A 163 2.80 22.11 -46.44
C PHE A 163 4.31 22.22 -46.20
N ASN A 164 5.06 22.43 -47.27
CA ASN A 164 6.45 22.86 -47.14
C ASN A 164 6.46 24.34 -46.78
N PHE A 165 7.32 24.75 -45.84
CA PHE A 165 7.40 26.16 -45.44
C PHE A 165 7.80 27.09 -46.59
N LYS A 166 8.58 26.59 -47.56
CA LYS A 166 8.93 27.36 -48.77
C LYS A 166 7.70 27.73 -49.62
N ASP A 167 6.61 26.96 -49.51
CA ASP A 167 5.40 27.09 -50.32
C ASP A 167 4.29 27.87 -49.58
N LEU A 168 4.47 28.14 -48.28
CA LEU A 168 3.54 28.98 -47.50
C LEU A 168 3.76 30.47 -47.81
N LYS A 169 2.66 31.20 -47.97
CA LYS A 169 2.72 32.63 -48.26
C LYS A 169 3.10 33.42 -47.01
N GLU A 170 4.26 34.07 -47.03
CA GLU A 170 4.66 35.05 -46.00
C GLU A 170 3.70 36.25 -46.00
N THR A 171 3.21 36.65 -44.83
CA THR A 171 2.25 37.76 -44.65
C THR A 171 2.78 38.91 -43.81
N GLY A 172 3.88 38.71 -43.08
CA GLY A 172 4.53 39.74 -42.29
C GLY A 172 5.82 39.25 -41.64
N ARG A 173 6.76 40.16 -41.40
CA ARG A 173 8.00 39.88 -40.64
C ARG A 173 8.54 41.14 -39.97
N SER A 174 9.39 40.98 -38.95
CA SER A 174 10.12 42.08 -38.33
C SER A 174 11.15 42.72 -39.27
N ALA A 175 11.36 44.03 -39.13
CA ALA A 175 12.34 44.77 -39.93
C ALA A 175 13.77 44.28 -39.65
N GLY A 176 14.55 44.02 -40.70
CA GLY A 176 15.94 43.55 -40.60
C GLY A 176 16.13 42.05 -40.39
N LEU A 177 15.05 41.25 -40.37
CA LEU A 177 15.12 39.79 -40.31
C LEU A 177 15.50 39.21 -41.67
N GLU A 178 16.59 38.45 -41.75
CA GLU A 178 17.04 37.81 -42.99
C GLU A 178 16.43 36.41 -43.13
N THR A 179 15.95 36.08 -44.34
CA THR A 179 15.39 34.76 -44.65
C THR A 179 15.94 34.21 -45.96
N ALA A 180 16.11 32.89 -46.04
CA ALA A 180 16.52 32.19 -47.25
C ALA A 180 15.82 30.83 -47.37
N VAL A 181 15.43 30.43 -48.58
CA VAL A 181 14.89 29.09 -48.80
C VAL A 181 16.03 28.07 -48.74
N GLN A 182 15.87 27.00 -47.96
CA GLN A 182 16.83 25.90 -47.87
C GLN A 182 16.08 24.56 -47.84
N GLY A 183 16.28 23.71 -48.85
CA GLY A 183 15.58 22.44 -48.96
C GLY A 183 14.07 22.64 -49.12
N GLU A 184 13.28 22.04 -48.22
CA GLU A 184 11.82 22.17 -48.18
C GLU A 184 11.37 23.28 -47.20
N GLY A 185 12.31 23.84 -46.43
CA GLY A 185 12.08 24.86 -45.42
C GLY A 185 12.53 26.27 -45.75
N VAL A 186 12.40 27.12 -44.74
CA VAL A 186 12.89 28.51 -44.73
C VAL A 186 13.89 28.66 -43.59
N LEU A 187 15.11 29.10 -43.90
CA LEU A 187 16.08 29.57 -42.93
C LEU A 187 15.70 30.98 -42.49
N ILE A 188 15.57 31.19 -41.18
CA ILE A 188 15.29 32.48 -40.56
C ILE A 188 16.48 32.83 -39.66
N GLN A 189 17.16 33.92 -39.98
CA GLN A 189 18.35 34.37 -39.26
C GLN A 189 18.02 35.57 -38.38
N SER A 190 18.00 35.36 -37.07
CA SER A 190 17.89 36.42 -36.07
C SER A 190 19.20 36.60 -35.31
N THR A 191 19.46 37.83 -34.88
CA THR A 191 20.61 38.20 -34.03
C THR A 191 20.21 38.45 -32.57
N GLU A 192 18.91 38.55 -32.28
CA GLU A 192 18.36 38.80 -30.94
C GLU A 192 16.97 38.15 -30.75
N PRO A 193 16.47 38.01 -29.51
CA PRO A 193 15.07 37.67 -29.24
C PRO A 193 14.11 38.81 -29.61
N GLY A 194 12.89 38.49 -30.00
CA GLY A 194 11.82 39.44 -30.35
C GLY A 194 11.38 39.40 -31.81
N PRO A 195 12.28 39.29 -32.81
CA PRO A 195 11.89 39.22 -34.21
C PRO A 195 10.96 38.03 -34.53
N PHE A 196 10.05 38.25 -35.46
CA PHE A 196 9.06 37.26 -35.90
C PHE A 196 8.89 37.22 -37.42
N ILE A 197 8.33 36.11 -37.90
CA ILE A 197 7.81 35.93 -39.26
C ILE A 197 6.43 35.28 -39.22
N GLU A 198 5.54 35.66 -40.14
CA GLU A 198 4.14 35.22 -40.24
C GLU A 198 3.86 34.63 -41.61
N PHE A 199 3.13 33.51 -41.63
CA PHE A 199 2.70 32.78 -42.81
C PHE A 199 1.17 32.60 -42.83
N GLU A 200 0.60 32.58 -44.03
CA GLU A 200 -0.78 32.19 -44.28
C GLU A 200 -0.90 30.66 -44.29
N LEU A 201 -1.73 30.12 -43.38
CA LEU A 201 -2.07 28.71 -43.31
C LEU A 201 -3.50 28.48 -43.83
N PRO A 202 -3.69 27.87 -45.01
CA PRO A 202 -5.02 27.58 -45.53
C PRO A 202 -5.63 26.34 -44.84
N VAL A 203 -6.85 26.49 -44.34
CA VAL A 203 -7.65 25.42 -43.73
C VAL A 203 -8.93 25.23 -44.53
N SER A 204 -9.16 24.01 -45.03
CA SER A 204 -10.23 23.73 -46.01
C SER A 204 -11.61 23.50 -45.39
N SER A 205 -11.70 23.11 -44.12
CA SER A 205 -12.98 22.88 -43.42
C SER A 205 -12.85 23.08 -41.90
N PRO A 206 -13.94 23.47 -41.20
CA PRO A 206 -13.86 23.74 -39.76
C PRO A 206 -13.80 22.42 -38.98
N ARG A 207 -12.63 22.10 -38.40
CA ARG A 207 -12.36 20.80 -37.74
C ARG A 207 -11.28 20.92 -36.66
N LEU A 208 -11.10 19.86 -35.88
CA LEU A 208 -9.98 19.72 -34.96
C LEU A 208 -8.76 19.16 -35.72
N TYR A 209 -7.72 19.97 -35.86
CA TYR A 209 -6.47 19.60 -36.52
C TYR A 209 -5.40 19.33 -35.47
N SER A 210 -4.71 18.20 -35.59
CA SER A 210 -3.40 18.02 -34.97
C SER A 210 -2.37 18.65 -35.90
N ILE A 211 -1.95 19.86 -35.55
CA ILE A 211 -0.93 20.62 -36.25
C ILE A 211 0.42 20.11 -35.79
N ARG A 212 1.20 19.58 -36.72
CA ARG A 212 2.58 19.17 -36.49
C ARG A 212 3.51 20.12 -37.21
N LEU A 213 4.45 20.71 -36.48
CA LEU A 213 5.53 21.52 -37.04
C LEU A 213 6.86 20.78 -36.89
N GLU A 214 7.58 20.63 -38.00
CA GLU A 214 8.87 19.95 -38.07
C GLU A 214 9.94 20.90 -38.64
N GLY A 215 11.20 20.69 -38.25
CA GLY A 215 12.31 21.49 -38.75
C GLY A 215 13.69 20.88 -38.47
N ILE A 216 14.74 21.60 -38.86
CA ILE A 216 16.13 21.12 -38.80
C ILE A 216 16.88 21.74 -37.62
N PRO A 217 17.55 20.95 -36.75
CA PRO A 217 18.40 21.48 -35.71
C PRO A 217 19.67 22.11 -36.25
N SER A 218 20.13 23.15 -35.56
CA SER A 218 21.37 23.87 -35.86
C SER A 218 22.15 24.15 -34.59
N SER A 219 23.48 24.14 -34.68
CA SER A 219 24.36 24.55 -33.56
C SER A 219 24.22 26.04 -33.20
N SER A 220 23.56 26.81 -34.07
CA SER A 220 23.19 28.22 -33.85
C SER A 220 21.67 28.39 -33.64
N GLY A 221 20.94 27.32 -33.34
CA GLY A 221 19.48 27.31 -33.26
C GLY A 221 18.90 28.14 -32.12
N GLY A 222 17.83 28.88 -32.39
CA GLY A 222 17.07 29.66 -31.42
C GLY A 222 15.82 28.94 -30.91
N GLN A 223 15.29 29.41 -29.79
CA GLN A 223 13.99 29.04 -29.28
C GLN A 223 12.92 29.96 -29.88
N VAL A 224 11.81 29.38 -30.31
CA VAL A 224 10.68 30.10 -30.88
C VAL A 224 9.38 29.80 -30.15
N ASN A 225 8.53 30.81 -30.02
CA ASN A 225 7.13 30.66 -29.71
C ASN A 225 6.34 30.58 -31.02
N VAL A 226 5.61 29.48 -31.18
CA VAL A 226 4.73 29.26 -32.31
C VAL A 226 3.36 29.76 -31.92
N GLN A 227 2.78 30.64 -32.73
CA GLN A 227 1.45 31.19 -32.49
C GLN A 227 0.56 30.94 -33.70
N LEU A 228 -0.72 30.69 -33.42
CA LEU A 228 -1.76 30.56 -34.43
C LEU A 228 -2.87 31.55 -34.10
N ASP A 229 -3.20 32.42 -35.05
CA ASP A 229 -4.15 33.53 -34.89
C ASP A 229 -3.88 34.39 -33.65
N GLY A 230 -2.60 34.61 -33.34
CA GLY A 230 -2.14 35.41 -32.20
C GLY A 230 -2.16 34.70 -30.85
N GLN A 231 -2.55 33.43 -30.78
CA GLN A 231 -2.45 32.62 -29.56
C GLN A 231 -1.24 31.69 -29.61
N SER A 232 -0.46 31.64 -28.52
CA SER A 232 0.64 30.68 -28.39
C SER A 232 0.12 29.23 -28.40
N VAL A 233 0.71 28.40 -29.24
CA VAL A 233 0.37 26.98 -29.37
C VAL A 233 1.50 26.04 -28.95
N GLY A 234 2.66 26.59 -28.60
CA GLY A 234 3.79 25.87 -28.05
C GLY A 234 5.10 26.59 -28.35
N THR A 235 6.19 26.03 -27.83
CA THR A 235 7.55 26.50 -28.15
C THR A 235 8.33 25.39 -28.83
N MET A 236 9.27 25.78 -29.69
CA MET A 236 10.23 24.87 -30.31
C MET A 236 11.65 25.38 -30.07
N ASP A 237 12.56 24.49 -29.73
CA ASP A 237 13.99 24.80 -29.64
C ASP A 237 14.70 24.23 -30.86
N TYR A 238 15.35 25.10 -31.64
CA TYR A 238 16.08 24.69 -32.85
C TYR A 238 17.55 24.30 -32.60
N TYR A 239 18.01 24.30 -31.34
CA TYR A 239 19.38 23.95 -30.99
C TYR A 239 19.65 22.44 -31.01
N GLY A 240 20.68 21.99 -31.74
CA GLY A 240 21.11 20.58 -31.76
C GLY A 240 22.17 20.24 -32.82
N ALA A 241 22.68 19.01 -32.80
CA ALA A 241 23.62 18.50 -33.80
C ALA A 241 22.86 18.10 -35.08
N GLY A 242 23.18 18.76 -36.20
CA GLY A 242 22.54 18.52 -37.50
C GLY A 242 22.78 17.09 -37.99
N ASP A 243 21.67 16.41 -38.32
CA ASP A 243 21.51 15.22 -39.18
C ASP A 243 20.25 14.38 -38.79
N LYS A 244 19.48 14.78 -37.77
CA LYS A 244 18.14 14.24 -37.46
C LYS A 244 17.11 15.35 -37.27
N ALA A 245 15.90 15.16 -37.79
CA ALA A 245 14.78 16.08 -37.61
C ALA A 245 14.52 16.37 -36.12
N LEU A 246 14.25 17.64 -35.80
CA LEU A 246 13.97 18.11 -34.45
C LEU A 246 12.62 17.61 -33.91
N ALA A 247 12.44 17.74 -32.60
CA ALA A 247 11.20 17.44 -31.90
C ALA A 247 10.00 18.15 -32.56
N ALA A 248 9.02 17.37 -33.00
CA ALA A 248 7.82 17.90 -33.61
C ALA A 248 6.93 18.59 -32.56
N LEU A 249 6.62 19.88 -32.75
CA LEU A 249 5.55 20.50 -31.98
C LEU A 249 4.24 19.94 -32.53
N THR A 250 3.57 19.10 -31.71
CA THR A 250 2.24 18.57 -32.04
C THR A 250 1.22 19.23 -31.13
N VAL A 251 0.30 19.99 -31.71
CA VAL A 251 -0.77 20.67 -30.97
C VAL A 251 -2.10 20.44 -31.65
N SER A 252 -3.11 20.08 -30.88
CA SER A 252 -4.48 19.97 -31.38
C SER A 252 -5.20 21.31 -31.24
N ARG A 253 -5.71 21.86 -32.36
CA ARG A 253 -6.50 23.10 -32.38
C ARG A 253 -7.75 22.95 -33.24
N PRO A 254 -8.93 23.40 -32.74
CA PRO A 254 -10.05 23.63 -33.63
C PRO A 254 -9.70 24.81 -34.53
N LEU A 255 -9.77 24.61 -35.85
CA LEU A 255 -9.58 25.65 -36.85
C LEU A 255 -10.86 25.76 -37.67
N GLU A 256 -11.27 26.98 -37.98
CA GLU A 256 -12.37 27.24 -38.90
C GLU A 256 -11.93 27.03 -40.35
N ALA A 257 -12.87 26.94 -41.30
CA ALA A 257 -12.49 27.01 -42.70
C ALA A 257 -12.03 28.44 -43.05
N GLY A 258 -10.87 28.58 -43.68
CA GLY A 258 -10.34 29.88 -44.07
C GLY A 258 -8.83 29.97 -43.95
N LEU A 259 -8.33 31.21 -43.99
CA LEU A 259 -6.91 31.50 -43.84
C LEU A 259 -6.60 31.83 -42.38
N HIS A 260 -5.69 31.06 -41.79
CA HIS A 260 -5.18 31.26 -40.44
C HIS A 260 -3.78 31.89 -40.47
N LYS A 261 -3.40 32.61 -39.42
CA LYS A 261 -2.06 33.23 -39.31
C LYS A 261 -1.15 32.36 -38.46
N LEU A 262 -0.11 31.80 -39.07
CA LEU A 262 0.95 31.09 -38.37
C LEU A 262 2.14 32.02 -38.14
N ARG A 263 2.45 32.34 -36.88
CA ARG A 263 3.57 33.21 -36.50
C ARG A 263 4.65 32.42 -35.79
N LEU A 264 5.90 32.61 -36.19
CA LEU A 264 7.09 32.11 -35.52
C LEU A 264 7.85 33.30 -34.93
N GLU A 265 7.92 33.38 -33.60
CA GLU A 265 8.56 34.47 -32.89
C GLU A 265 9.75 33.97 -32.08
N VAL A 266 10.93 34.54 -32.31
CA VAL A 266 12.17 34.16 -31.62
C VAL A 266 12.09 34.65 -30.17
N THR A 267 12.09 33.75 -29.20
CA THR A 267 11.94 34.08 -27.78
C THR A 267 13.24 33.99 -26.99
N GLY A 268 14.24 33.28 -27.50
CA GLY A 268 15.49 33.08 -26.79
C GLY A 268 16.40 32.08 -27.49
N LYS A 269 17.36 31.55 -26.75
CA LYS A 269 18.21 30.44 -27.18
C LYS A 269 18.70 29.66 -25.96
N SER A 270 18.99 28.39 -26.15
CA SER A 270 19.66 27.56 -25.13
C SER A 270 21.07 28.09 -24.83
N ALA A 271 21.57 27.83 -23.62
CA ALA A 271 22.85 28.36 -23.13
C ALA A 271 24.05 28.03 -24.04
N ASP A 272 24.00 26.85 -24.67
CA ASP A 272 25.06 26.35 -25.55
C ASP A 272 24.89 26.76 -27.03
N SER A 273 23.78 27.41 -27.39
CA SER A 273 23.53 27.85 -28.76
C SER A 273 24.34 29.08 -29.16
N LYS A 274 24.97 29.02 -30.33
CA LYS A 274 25.78 30.11 -30.88
C LYS A 274 24.95 31.25 -31.51
N GLY A 275 23.64 31.07 -31.72
CA GLY A 275 22.80 32.04 -32.41
C GLY A 275 21.30 31.88 -32.14
N TYR A 276 20.47 32.51 -32.97
CA TYR A 276 19.00 32.49 -32.89
C TYR A 276 18.36 32.00 -34.19
N GLU A 277 19.04 31.09 -34.89
CA GLU A 277 18.61 30.56 -36.18
C GLU A 277 17.36 29.68 -36.04
N VAL A 278 16.39 29.82 -36.94
CA VAL A 278 15.17 29.00 -36.97
C VAL A 278 15.04 28.36 -38.35
N ARG A 279 14.75 27.06 -38.42
CA ARG A 279 14.68 26.31 -39.68
C ARG A 279 13.45 25.40 -39.76
N PRO A 280 12.23 25.96 -39.85
CA PRO A 280 11.03 25.16 -40.11
C PRO A 280 11.08 24.56 -41.52
N GLU A 281 10.69 23.29 -41.66
CA GLU A 281 10.63 22.59 -42.95
C GLU A 281 9.22 22.20 -43.35
N HIS A 282 8.51 21.49 -42.47
CA HIS A 282 7.18 20.97 -42.77
C HIS A 282 6.16 21.42 -41.74
N LEU A 283 4.98 21.79 -42.24
CA LEU A 283 3.77 21.94 -41.45
C LEU A 283 2.77 20.89 -41.90
N ILE A 284 2.43 19.96 -41.03
CA ILE A 284 1.50 18.87 -41.32
C ILE A 284 0.22 19.10 -40.55
N LEU A 285 -0.88 19.29 -41.27
CA LEU A 285 -2.23 19.25 -40.72
C LEU A 285 -2.73 17.81 -40.75
N ILE A 286 -2.62 17.13 -39.61
CA ILE A 286 -3.22 15.81 -39.41
C ILE A 286 -4.65 16.04 -38.94
N LEU A 287 -5.62 15.55 -39.70
CA LEU A 287 -7.01 15.59 -39.29
C LEU A 287 -7.20 14.62 -38.12
N GLY A 288 -7.42 15.20 -36.94
CA GLY A 288 -7.65 14.41 -35.73
C GLY A 288 -9.10 13.95 -35.67
N ARG A 289 -9.32 12.69 -35.28
CA ARG A 289 -10.63 12.29 -34.74
C ARG A 289 -10.71 12.88 -33.33
N LEU A 290 -11.30 14.06 -33.19
CA LEU A 290 -11.88 14.47 -31.91
C LEU A 290 -13.35 14.11 -31.97
N ASP A 291 -13.73 13.11 -31.19
CA ASP A 291 -15.10 12.68 -31.09
C ASP A 291 -15.85 13.69 -30.21
N ALA A 292 -16.31 14.78 -30.84
CA ALA A 292 -17.10 15.83 -30.19
C ALA A 292 -18.33 15.21 -29.52
N GLU A 293 -18.88 14.16 -30.14
CA GLU A 293 -19.96 13.37 -29.59
C GLU A 293 -19.51 12.58 -28.35
N LYS A 294 -18.32 11.98 -28.33
CA LYS A 294 -17.75 11.36 -27.11
C LYS A 294 -17.44 12.37 -26.02
N THR A 295 -16.96 13.56 -26.34
CA THR A 295 -16.73 14.60 -25.31
C THR A 295 -18.06 15.08 -24.74
N ARG A 296 -19.07 15.25 -25.61
CA ARG A 296 -20.44 15.55 -25.20
C ARG A 296 -21.04 14.43 -24.35
N ARG A 297 -20.90 13.16 -24.75
CA ARG A 297 -21.31 11.98 -23.96
C ARG A 297 -20.56 11.90 -22.63
N ALA A 298 -19.27 12.26 -22.59
CA ALA A 298 -18.50 12.32 -21.34
C ALA A 298 -19.03 13.41 -20.40
N LEU A 299 -19.38 14.59 -20.94
CA LEU A 299 -20.05 15.66 -20.18
C LEU A 299 -21.43 15.21 -19.68
N GLU A 300 -22.25 14.62 -20.54
CA GLU A 300 -23.58 14.09 -20.19
C GLU A 300 -23.49 13.01 -19.10
N SER A 301 -22.57 12.04 -19.27
CA SER A 301 -22.27 11.01 -18.27
C SER A 301 -21.82 11.64 -16.96
N LYS A 302 -20.91 12.61 -17.01
CA LYS A 302 -20.42 13.30 -15.81
C LYS A 302 -21.53 14.03 -15.08
N ILE A 303 -22.40 14.75 -15.79
CA ILE A 303 -23.56 15.43 -15.18
C ILE A 303 -24.51 14.40 -14.55
N ALA A 304 -24.77 13.28 -15.22
CA ALA A 304 -25.59 12.20 -14.68
C ALA A 304 -24.98 11.62 -13.39
N ASP A 305 -23.68 11.36 -13.36
CA ASP A 305 -22.97 10.87 -12.17
C ASP A 305 -23.06 11.86 -11.00
N LEU A 306 -22.88 13.16 -11.27
CA LEU A 306 -23.01 14.21 -10.26
C LEU A 306 -24.43 14.32 -9.72
N LYS A 307 -25.45 14.14 -10.57
CA LYS A 307 -26.85 14.09 -10.14
C LYS A 307 -27.14 12.86 -9.28
N ASN A 308 -26.58 11.70 -9.61
CA ASN A 308 -26.71 10.49 -8.81
C ASN A 308 -26.08 10.69 -7.42
N LEU A 309 -24.90 11.33 -7.34
CA LEU A 309 -24.27 11.70 -6.07
C LEU A 309 -25.14 12.66 -5.26
N LEU A 310 -25.70 13.70 -5.90
CA LEU A 310 -26.59 14.65 -5.24
C LEU A 310 -27.87 13.97 -4.72
N GLN A 311 -28.44 13.04 -5.49
CA GLN A 311 -29.61 12.26 -5.10
C GLN A 311 -29.29 11.36 -3.90
N ALA A 312 -28.15 10.67 -3.93
CA ALA A 312 -27.66 9.86 -2.81
C ALA A 312 -27.54 10.72 -1.54
N ALA A 313 -26.86 11.86 -1.61
CA ALA A 313 -26.76 12.79 -0.48
C ALA A 313 -28.12 13.23 0.05
N ASN A 314 -29.03 13.67 -0.82
CA ASN A 314 -30.38 14.10 -0.43
C ASN A 314 -31.18 12.99 0.27
N SER A 315 -31.01 11.73 -0.15
CA SER A 315 -31.69 10.58 0.46
C SER A 315 -31.22 10.29 1.89
N GLN A 316 -29.98 10.67 2.23
CA GLN A 316 -29.36 10.46 3.53
C GLN A 316 -29.64 11.63 4.51
N ILE A 317 -29.96 12.83 4.00
CA ILE A 317 -30.25 13.99 4.83
C ILE A 317 -31.66 13.86 5.44
N PRO A 318 -31.82 13.84 6.78
CA PRO A 318 -33.14 13.74 7.41
C PRO A 318 -34.06 14.91 7.02
N GLY A 319 -35.37 14.67 6.96
CA GLY A 319 -36.40 15.69 6.67
C GLY A 319 -36.75 16.61 7.85
N GLY A 320 -36.02 16.53 8.97
CA GLY A 320 -36.31 17.26 10.20
C GLY A 320 -36.05 18.77 10.14
N SER A 321 -36.48 19.48 11.17
CA SER A 321 -36.25 20.93 11.34
C SER A 321 -34.95 21.28 12.08
N ALA A 322 -34.09 20.29 12.35
CA ALA A 322 -32.81 20.54 13.01
C ALA A 322 -31.95 21.50 12.16
N PRO A 323 -31.25 22.47 12.77
CA PRO A 323 -30.40 23.42 12.04
C PRO A 323 -29.35 22.76 11.14
N GLU A 324 -28.82 21.62 11.58
CA GLU A 324 -27.86 20.81 10.84
C GLU A 324 -28.48 20.26 9.54
N ASP A 325 -29.69 19.71 9.61
CA ASP A 325 -30.42 19.19 8.44
C ASP A 325 -30.75 20.32 7.45
N GLN A 326 -31.18 21.47 7.98
CA GLN A 326 -31.49 22.66 7.14
C GLN A 326 -30.25 23.16 6.40
N THR A 327 -29.10 23.18 7.06
CA THR A 327 -27.82 23.57 6.45
C THR A 327 -27.46 22.62 5.31
N LEU A 328 -27.50 21.30 5.55
CA LEU A 328 -27.15 20.32 4.53
C LEU A 328 -28.11 20.36 3.33
N ARG A 329 -29.42 20.52 3.57
CA ARG A 329 -30.39 20.70 2.48
C ARG A 329 -30.15 21.99 1.69
N ALA A 330 -29.77 23.08 2.35
CA ALA A 330 -29.43 24.33 1.67
C ALA A 330 -28.19 24.16 0.77
N GLN A 331 -27.15 23.47 1.26
CA GLN A 331 -25.97 23.13 0.45
C GLN A 331 -26.32 22.22 -0.72
N ALA A 332 -27.14 21.18 -0.49
CA ALA A 332 -27.63 20.29 -1.54
C ALA A 332 -28.44 21.06 -2.61
N GLN A 333 -29.28 22.00 -2.18
CA GLN A 333 -30.04 22.86 -3.08
C GLN A 333 -29.12 23.75 -3.92
N GLU A 334 -28.10 24.37 -3.32
CA GLU A 334 -27.13 25.20 -4.04
C GLU A 334 -26.37 24.40 -5.09
N LEU A 335 -25.85 23.21 -4.74
CA LEU A 335 -25.18 22.31 -5.69
C LEU A 335 -26.15 21.84 -6.77
N GLY A 336 -27.41 21.55 -6.42
CA GLY A 336 -28.46 21.21 -7.38
C GLY A 336 -28.70 22.30 -8.41
N LEU A 337 -28.76 23.58 -8.00
CA LEU A 337 -28.90 24.71 -8.90
C LEU A 337 -27.71 24.82 -9.87
N ARG A 338 -26.48 24.61 -9.39
CA ARG A 338 -25.27 24.60 -10.25
C ARG A 338 -25.30 23.45 -11.26
N LEU A 339 -25.74 22.25 -10.85
CA LEU A 339 -25.88 21.12 -11.77
C LEU A 339 -26.98 21.34 -12.81
N SER A 340 -28.11 21.95 -12.43
CA SER A 340 -29.16 22.32 -13.37
C SER A 340 -28.69 23.36 -14.39
N ASP A 341 -27.87 24.34 -13.98
CA ASP A 341 -27.26 25.30 -14.89
C ASP A 341 -26.27 24.63 -15.86
N LEU A 342 -25.41 23.74 -15.35
CA LEU A 342 -24.50 22.94 -16.18
C LEU A 342 -25.25 22.08 -17.21
N GLU A 343 -26.33 21.42 -16.80
CA GLU A 343 -27.18 20.64 -17.69
C GLU A 343 -27.83 21.53 -18.76
N ALA A 344 -28.43 22.65 -18.37
CA ALA A 344 -29.05 23.58 -19.31
C ALA A 344 -28.03 24.11 -20.34
N LYS A 345 -26.80 24.44 -19.90
CA LYS A 345 -25.70 24.82 -20.80
C LYS A 345 -25.31 23.67 -21.72
N SER A 346 -25.23 22.43 -21.23
CA SER A 346 -24.86 21.25 -22.02
C SER A 346 -25.87 20.88 -23.13
N LEU A 347 -27.14 21.29 -22.96
CA LEU A 347 -28.23 21.01 -23.91
C LEU A 347 -28.31 22.04 -25.06
N GLN A 348 -27.46 23.06 -25.09
CA GLN A 348 -27.47 24.03 -26.18
C GLN A 348 -27.12 23.36 -27.53
N PRO A 349 -27.87 23.64 -28.62
CA PRO A 349 -27.74 22.93 -29.89
C PRO A 349 -26.40 23.20 -30.60
N ASP A 350 -25.78 24.37 -30.38
CA ASP A 350 -24.61 24.85 -31.12
C ASP A 350 -23.35 25.00 -30.23
N LEU A 351 -23.13 24.08 -29.29
CA LEU A 351 -21.93 24.13 -28.45
C LEU A 351 -20.66 23.84 -29.24
N THR A 352 -19.73 24.79 -29.23
CA THR A 352 -18.36 24.54 -29.72
C THR A 352 -17.66 23.51 -28.83
N GLN A 353 -16.71 22.76 -29.39
CA GLN A 353 -15.93 21.78 -28.63
C GLN A 353 -15.15 22.41 -27.45
N THR A 354 -14.69 23.65 -27.61
CA THR A 354 -14.06 24.42 -26.55
C THR A 354 -15.05 24.70 -25.41
N ALA A 355 -16.31 25.02 -25.74
CA ALA A 355 -17.37 25.17 -24.76
C ALA A 355 -17.71 23.85 -24.06
N VAL A 356 -17.82 22.72 -24.78
CA VAL A 356 -18.05 21.40 -24.17
C VAL A 356 -16.91 21.02 -23.22
N SER A 357 -15.65 21.26 -23.62
CA SER A 357 -14.49 20.96 -22.77
C SER A 357 -14.42 21.87 -21.53
N ALA A 358 -14.81 23.14 -21.67
CA ALA A 358 -14.93 24.06 -20.55
C ALA A 358 -16.04 23.63 -19.58
N LEU A 359 -17.19 23.21 -20.10
CA LEU A 359 -18.30 22.66 -19.30
C LEU A 359 -17.91 21.35 -18.60
N LEU A 360 -17.16 20.47 -19.25
CA LEU A 360 -16.64 19.24 -18.63
C LEU A 360 -15.70 19.58 -17.47
N SER A 361 -14.80 20.55 -17.65
CA SER A 361 -13.96 21.05 -16.57
C SER A 361 -14.78 21.71 -15.43
N GLU A 362 -15.85 22.43 -15.76
CA GLU A 362 -16.77 23.03 -14.79
C GLU A 362 -17.55 21.97 -14.01
N ALA A 363 -17.99 20.90 -14.68
CA ALA A 363 -18.63 19.73 -14.08
C ALA A 363 -17.65 18.97 -13.19
N ASP A 364 -16.39 18.76 -13.63
CA ASP A 364 -15.35 18.13 -12.83
C ASP A 364 -15.11 18.86 -11.50
N LYS A 365 -15.16 20.19 -11.50
CA LYS A 365 -15.06 21.00 -10.26
C LYS A 365 -16.20 20.75 -9.27
N GLN A 366 -17.37 20.26 -9.72
CA GLN A 366 -18.48 19.92 -8.82
C GLN A 366 -18.32 18.54 -8.16
N THR A 367 -17.41 17.69 -8.65
CA THR A 367 -17.18 16.33 -8.10
C THR A 367 -16.86 16.36 -6.61
N TYR A 368 -15.86 17.15 -6.21
CA TYR A 368 -15.37 17.17 -4.83
C TYR A 368 -16.35 17.81 -3.84
N PRO A 369 -17.00 18.96 -4.15
CA PRO A 369 -18.07 19.49 -3.30
C PRO A 369 -19.23 18.52 -3.09
N LEU A 370 -19.64 17.77 -4.12
CA LEU A 370 -20.71 16.78 -3.99
C LEU A 370 -20.29 15.56 -3.18
N LYS A 371 -19.11 15.00 -3.45
CA LYS A 371 -18.54 13.93 -2.61
C LYS A 371 -18.41 14.37 -1.14
N ARG A 372 -18.00 15.61 -0.91
CA ARG A 372 -17.91 16.18 0.44
C ARG A 372 -19.29 16.27 1.08
N LEU A 373 -20.31 16.75 0.37
CA LEU A 373 -21.69 16.75 0.85
C LEU A 373 -22.17 15.32 1.21
N VAL A 374 -21.82 14.31 0.40
CA VAL A 374 -22.09 12.90 0.72
C VAL A 374 -21.46 12.51 2.06
N ASN A 375 -20.19 12.83 2.31
CA ASN A 375 -19.57 12.53 3.60
C ASN A 375 -20.33 13.16 4.79
N PHE A 376 -20.76 14.42 4.67
CA PHE A 376 -21.55 15.08 5.71
C PHE A 376 -22.95 14.45 5.88
N ALA A 377 -23.59 14.09 4.77
CA ALA A 377 -24.89 13.41 4.78
C ALA A 377 -24.80 12.02 5.42
N ASP A 378 -23.77 11.24 5.12
CA ASP A 378 -23.52 9.92 5.72
C ASP A 378 -23.26 10.04 7.22
N ALA A 379 -22.44 11.02 7.64
CA ALA A 379 -22.22 11.30 9.06
C ALA A 379 -23.52 11.64 9.78
N ARG A 380 -24.41 12.39 9.12
CA ARG A 380 -25.71 12.79 9.65
C ARG A 380 -26.70 11.63 9.70
N ALA A 381 -26.75 10.80 8.66
CA ALA A 381 -27.60 9.62 8.60
C ALA A 381 -27.21 8.60 9.67
N ALA A 382 -25.91 8.40 9.90
CA ALA A 382 -25.41 7.53 10.96
C ALA A 382 -25.79 8.02 12.37
N ARG A 383 -25.92 9.34 12.56
CA ARG A 383 -26.26 9.96 13.86
C ARG A 383 -27.27 11.12 13.71
N PRO A 384 -28.58 10.84 13.45
CA PRO A 384 -29.58 11.87 13.15
C PRO A 384 -29.94 12.80 14.33
N ALA A 385 -29.49 12.50 15.54
CA ALA A 385 -29.70 13.34 16.72
C ALA A 385 -28.44 14.13 17.13
N ALA A 386 -27.28 13.83 16.55
CA ALA A 386 -26.00 14.43 16.92
C ALA A 386 -25.89 15.88 16.41
N LYS A 387 -25.23 16.75 17.19
CA LYS A 387 -24.96 18.14 16.78
C LYS A 387 -23.66 18.30 15.97
N LEU A 388 -22.85 17.24 15.90
CA LEU A 388 -21.66 17.14 15.07
C LEU A 388 -21.69 15.82 14.30
N GLY A 389 -21.06 15.78 13.14
CA GLY A 389 -20.82 14.55 12.40
C GLY A 389 -19.58 13.84 12.96
N LEU A 390 -19.60 12.52 12.95
CA LEU A 390 -18.50 11.71 13.46
C LEU A 390 -18.31 10.47 12.58
N LEU A 391 -17.25 10.44 11.76
CA LEU A 391 -16.90 9.29 10.93
C LEU A 391 -15.50 8.77 11.30
N THR A 392 -15.04 7.75 10.60
CA THR A 392 -13.66 7.25 10.69
C THR A 392 -13.01 7.16 9.33
N ALA A 393 -11.70 7.40 9.27
CA ALA A 393 -10.86 7.15 8.11
C ALA A 393 -9.65 6.29 8.52
N ASP A 394 -9.07 5.58 7.56
CA ASP A 394 -7.85 4.79 7.79
C ASP A 394 -6.62 5.72 7.96
N SER A 395 -5.59 5.27 8.67
CA SER A 395 -4.33 6.00 8.85
C SER A 395 -3.54 6.20 7.56
N MET A 396 -3.85 5.43 6.51
CA MET A 396 -3.27 5.53 5.18
C MET A 396 -4.01 6.53 4.25
N SER A 397 -5.09 7.16 4.72
CA SER A 397 -5.90 8.10 3.94
C SER A 397 -5.67 9.56 4.36
N LEU A 398 -5.83 10.50 3.42
CA LEU A 398 -5.78 11.94 3.69
C LEU A 398 -7.19 12.47 4.00
N VAL A 399 -7.37 13.06 5.18
CA VAL A 399 -8.62 13.76 5.57
C VAL A 399 -8.41 15.27 5.42
N TYR A 400 -8.83 15.82 4.28
CA TYR A 400 -8.66 17.24 4.01
C TYR A 400 -9.60 18.09 4.87
N PRO A 401 -9.09 19.13 5.54
CA PRO A 401 -9.92 19.92 6.46
C PRO A 401 -11.04 20.67 5.70
N ARG A 402 -10.75 21.08 4.45
CA ARG A 402 -11.61 21.92 3.61
C ARG A 402 -11.60 21.44 2.16
N GLU A 403 -12.61 21.88 1.40
CA GLU A 403 -12.73 21.80 -0.08
C GLU A 403 -12.86 20.40 -0.68
N LEU A 404 -12.12 19.41 -0.16
CA LEU A 404 -12.06 18.05 -0.68
C LEU A 404 -12.82 17.07 0.21
N PRO A 405 -13.33 15.96 -0.34
CA PRO A 405 -13.94 14.88 0.44
C PRO A 405 -12.89 14.09 1.24
N CYS A 406 -13.37 13.10 1.99
CA CYS A 406 -12.51 12.09 2.61
C CYS A 406 -13.02 10.68 2.33
N GLN A 407 -12.09 9.70 2.35
CA GLN A 407 -12.40 8.27 2.41
C GLN A 407 -12.81 7.90 3.83
N CYS A 408 -13.97 8.39 4.24
CA CYS A 408 -14.50 8.20 5.57
C CYS A 408 -15.68 7.23 5.56
N SER A 409 -15.83 6.47 6.64
CA SER A 409 -16.91 5.49 6.82
C SER A 409 -17.63 5.67 8.15
N ALA A 410 -18.93 5.38 8.13
CA ALA A 410 -19.77 5.24 9.32
C ALA A 410 -19.84 3.79 9.83
N ALA A 411 -19.24 2.84 9.10
CA ALA A 411 -19.15 1.45 9.55
C ALA A 411 -18.36 1.35 10.85
N GLU A 412 -18.55 0.24 11.57
CA GLU A 412 -17.81 -0.04 12.80
C GLU A 412 -16.29 -0.07 12.49
N PRO A 413 -15.50 0.87 13.05
CA PRO A 413 -14.08 0.95 12.75
C PRO A 413 -13.33 -0.19 13.43
N GLY A 414 -12.40 -0.80 12.69
CA GLY A 414 -11.61 -1.93 13.15
C GLY A 414 -10.17 -1.86 12.69
N ILE A 415 -9.26 -2.27 13.57
CA ILE A 415 -7.85 -2.53 13.26
C ILE A 415 -7.46 -3.90 13.81
N SER A 416 -6.41 -4.51 13.26
CA SER A 416 -5.78 -5.69 13.84
C SER A 416 -4.29 -5.47 14.02
N MET A 417 -3.73 -6.01 15.09
CA MET A 417 -2.34 -5.77 15.49
C MET A 417 -1.76 -6.95 16.25
N ALA A 418 -0.46 -7.15 16.18
CA ALA A 418 0.27 -8.11 16.99
C ALA A 418 0.57 -7.52 18.38
N LYS A 419 1.09 -8.35 19.30
CA LYS A 419 1.66 -7.85 20.54
C LYS A 419 2.97 -7.09 20.24
N GLY A 420 3.21 -5.99 20.94
CA GLY A 420 4.38 -5.11 20.73
C GLY A 420 4.28 -4.21 19.49
N GLU A 421 3.12 -4.14 18.85
CA GLU A 421 2.87 -3.37 17.63
C GLU A 421 2.07 -2.10 17.92
N TYR A 422 2.22 -1.10 17.05
CA TYR A 422 1.34 0.06 16.97
C TYR A 422 0.40 -0.05 15.77
N GLU A 423 -0.83 0.44 15.92
CA GLU A 423 -1.74 0.64 14.80
C GLU A 423 -2.59 1.90 14.97
N ASN A 424 -2.98 2.48 13.84
CA ASN A 424 -3.52 3.83 13.79
C ASN A 424 -4.84 3.91 13.01
N LEU A 425 -5.70 4.87 13.37
CA LEU A 425 -6.87 5.29 12.59
C LEU A 425 -7.24 6.75 12.88
N GLN A 426 -8.21 7.28 12.16
CA GLN A 426 -8.60 8.68 12.27
C GLN A 426 -10.10 8.85 12.59
N PRO A 427 -10.50 9.16 13.84
CA PRO A 427 -11.81 9.73 14.11
C PRO A 427 -11.93 11.12 13.45
N VAL A 428 -12.98 11.34 12.65
CA VAL A 428 -13.18 12.57 11.88
C VAL A 428 -14.43 13.29 12.38
N VAL A 429 -14.23 14.47 12.96
CA VAL A 429 -15.31 15.36 13.39
C VAL A 429 -15.73 16.27 12.23
N MET A 430 -17.02 16.44 12.04
CA MET A 430 -17.58 17.30 10.99
C MET A 430 -18.49 18.36 11.60
N ALA A 431 -18.16 19.63 11.37
CA ALA A 431 -18.99 20.75 11.79
C ALA A 431 -19.97 21.08 10.66
N TYR A 432 -21.28 20.90 10.89
CA TYR A 432 -22.32 21.13 9.87
C TYR A 432 -22.44 22.63 9.51
N GLY A 433 -23.47 23.32 10.00
CA GLY A 433 -23.71 24.75 9.70
C GLY A 433 -23.18 25.72 10.74
N ALA A 434 -22.79 25.23 11.92
CA ALA A 434 -22.26 26.04 13.01
C ALA A 434 -20.82 25.60 13.33
N ALA A 435 -19.98 26.57 13.71
CA ALA A 435 -18.64 26.27 14.18
C ALA A 435 -18.69 25.57 15.54
N LEU A 436 -17.83 24.58 15.73
CA LEU A 436 -17.62 23.90 17.00
C LEU A 436 -16.43 24.54 17.72
N LYS A 437 -16.58 24.77 19.03
CA LYS A 437 -15.56 25.39 19.87
C LYS A 437 -15.00 24.38 20.88
N GLY A 438 -13.69 24.45 21.11
CA GLY A 438 -13.02 23.61 22.10
C GLY A 438 -13.20 22.10 21.87
N VAL A 439 -13.22 21.65 20.62
CA VAL A 439 -13.37 20.23 20.26
C VAL A 439 -12.17 19.44 20.78
N ASN A 440 -12.45 18.39 21.54
CA ASN A 440 -11.46 17.48 22.12
C ASN A 440 -11.94 16.04 21.93
N ALA A 441 -11.01 15.12 21.69
CA ALA A 441 -11.25 13.68 21.65
C ALA A 441 -10.40 12.97 22.71
N ARG A 442 -10.93 11.91 23.33
CA ARG A 442 -10.23 11.09 24.34
C ARG A 442 -10.60 9.63 24.21
N VAL A 443 -9.64 8.75 24.50
CA VAL A 443 -9.93 7.34 24.78
C VAL A 443 -10.28 7.23 26.26
N THR A 444 -11.50 6.78 26.57
CA THR A 444 -11.99 6.74 27.96
C THR A 444 -11.93 5.35 28.59
N SER A 445 -11.90 4.29 27.77
CA SER A 445 -11.80 2.91 28.22
C SER A 445 -11.33 2.01 27.08
N ILE A 446 -10.60 0.95 27.41
CA ILE A 446 -10.29 -0.16 26.51
C ILE A 446 -10.66 -1.44 27.25
N VAL A 447 -11.66 -2.17 26.78
CA VAL A 447 -12.10 -3.41 27.42
C VAL A 447 -11.57 -4.60 26.65
N GLY A 448 -10.83 -5.48 27.34
CA GLY A 448 -10.25 -6.70 26.76
C GLY A 448 -11.25 -7.82 26.53
N PRO A 449 -10.81 -8.92 25.91
CA PRO A 449 -11.66 -10.08 25.61
C PRO A 449 -12.19 -10.79 26.87
N ASP A 450 -11.54 -10.61 28.02
CA ASP A 450 -11.99 -11.10 29.33
C ASP A 450 -12.98 -10.16 30.04
N GLY A 451 -13.37 -9.05 29.39
CA GLY A 451 -14.28 -8.05 29.93
C GLY A 451 -13.64 -7.08 30.92
N LYS A 452 -12.32 -7.12 31.13
CA LYS A 452 -11.61 -6.23 32.07
C LYS A 452 -11.07 -4.99 31.36
N GLU A 453 -10.90 -3.91 32.13
CA GLU A 453 -10.24 -2.69 31.67
C GLU A 453 -8.75 -2.95 31.39
N ALA A 454 -8.31 -2.50 30.22
CA ALA A 454 -6.99 -2.76 29.65
C ALA A 454 -6.22 -1.47 29.33
N LEU A 455 -6.86 -0.29 29.39
CA LEU A 455 -6.20 0.99 29.11
C LEU A 455 -5.08 1.27 30.13
N GLY A 456 -3.87 1.47 29.62
CA GLY A 456 -2.65 1.71 30.39
C GLY A 456 -1.97 0.46 30.95
N SER A 457 -2.65 -0.70 30.94
CA SER A 457 -2.10 -1.97 31.46
C SER A 457 -1.67 -2.93 30.35
N LEU A 458 -2.59 -3.29 29.45
CA LEU A 458 -2.35 -4.19 28.32
C LEU A 458 -2.39 -3.47 26.97
N MET A 459 -3.11 -2.35 26.91
CA MET A 459 -3.25 -1.51 25.73
C MET A 459 -2.92 -0.07 26.10
N LYS A 460 -2.08 0.60 25.34
CA LYS A 460 -1.87 2.06 25.45
C LYS A 460 -2.57 2.75 24.29
N ALA A 461 -3.02 3.97 24.52
CA ALA A 461 -3.67 4.77 23.48
C ALA A 461 -3.25 6.24 23.59
N SER A 462 -3.06 6.88 22.45
CA SER A 462 -2.91 8.32 22.33
C SER A 462 -3.90 8.86 21.29
N ILE A 463 -4.43 10.06 21.51
CA ILE A 463 -5.29 10.72 20.53
C ILE A 463 -5.03 12.22 20.52
N ALA A 464 -4.79 12.77 19.32
CA ALA A 464 -4.44 14.17 19.13
C ALA A 464 -5.07 14.74 17.85
N PRO A 465 -5.37 16.05 17.78
CA PRO A 465 -5.79 16.67 16.52
C PRO A 465 -4.73 16.49 15.42
N LEU A 466 -5.15 16.11 14.21
CA LEU A 466 -4.27 16.12 13.04
C LEU A 466 -4.40 17.48 12.33
N GLY A 467 -3.32 18.26 12.35
CA GLY A 467 -3.24 19.56 11.71
C GLY A 467 -2.93 19.47 10.22
N SER A 468 -3.04 20.61 9.55
CA SER A 468 -2.74 20.75 8.12
C SER A 468 -1.76 21.87 7.85
N VAL A 469 -0.89 21.66 6.87
CA VAL A 469 0.04 22.66 6.33
C VAL A 469 -0.42 23.07 4.93
N ASN A 470 -0.17 24.32 4.55
CA ASN A 470 -0.50 24.81 3.22
C ASN A 470 0.62 24.48 2.23
N ILE A 471 0.35 23.63 1.26
CA ILE A 471 1.31 23.28 0.21
C ILE A 471 1.20 24.21 -0.99
N ARG A 472 2.31 24.35 -1.72
CA ARG A 472 2.35 25.12 -2.98
C ARG A 472 2.86 24.27 -4.12
N LYS A 473 2.60 24.70 -5.35
CA LYS A 473 3.17 24.08 -6.55
C LYS A 473 4.69 23.90 -6.43
N SER A 474 5.16 22.68 -6.67
CA SER A 474 6.58 22.39 -6.85
C SER A 474 6.94 22.36 -8.33
N ARG A 475 8.18 22.73 -8.65
CA ARG A 475 8.77 22.54 -9.99
C ARG A 475 9.31 21.13 -10.20
N HIS A 476 9.42 20.34 -9.14
CA HIS A 476 10.08 19.03 -9.17
C HIS A 476 9.10 17.89 -9.42
N TYR A 477 7.87 18.00 -8.92
CA TYR A 477 6.85 16.97 -9.07
C TYR A 477 5.46 17.59 -9.19
N THR A 478 4.56 16.82 -9.79
CA THR A 478 3.13 17.10 -9.80
C THR A 478 2.48 16.09 -8.86
N LEU A 479 1.59 16.55 -7.98
CA LEU A 479 0.80 15.64 -7.17
C LEU A 479 -0.10 14.78 -8.06
N PRO A 480 -0.07 13.44 -7.94
CA PRO A 480 -0.94 12.56 -8.71
C PRO A 480 -2.41 12.85 -8.39
N ALA A 481 -3.33 12.56 -9.31
CA ALA A 481 -4.74 12.54 -8.94
C ALA A 481 -5.02 11.36 -8.01
N THR A 482 -5.99 11.51 -7.11
CA THR A 482 -6.53 10.43 -6.29
C THR A 482 -8.06 10.44 -6.45
N GLU A 483 -8.75 9.46 -5.88
CA GLU A 483 -10.21 9.45 -5.85
C GLU A 483 -10.83 10.74 -5.26
N ASP A 484 -10.11 11.38 -4.33
CA ASP A 484 -10.61 12.47 -3.49
C ASP A 484 -9.87 13.80 -3.70
N ARG A 485 -8.87 13.82 -4.58
CA ARG A 485 -8.07 15.00 -4.85
C ARG A 485 -7.70 15.11 -6.34
N PRO A 486 -7.85 16.29 -6.96
CA PRO A 486 -7.42 16.50 -8.34
C PRO A 486 -5.90 16.48 -8.47
N VAL A 487 -5.43 16.24 -9.70
CA VAL A 487 -4.02 16.42 -10.06
C VAL A 487 -3.57 17.85 -9.75
N ALA A 488 -2.32 18.02 -9.30
CA ALA A 488 -1.71 19.32 -9.03
C ALA A 488 -2.48 20.20 -8.02
N TYR A 489 -3.18 19.59 -7.06
CA TYR A 489 -3.85 20.33 -5.99
C TYR A 489 -2.86 21.20 -5.18
N GLU A 490 -3.30 22.41 -4.84
CA GLU A 490 -2.62 23.35 -3.96
C GLU A 490 -3.62 23.73 -2.86
N GLY A 491 -3.20 23.69 -1.59
CA GLY A 491 -4.10 23.94 -0.48
C GLY A 491 -3.67 23.27 0.82
N TRP A 492 -4.63 22.99 1.69
CA TRP A 492 -4.38 22.45 3.02
C TRP A 492 -4.24 20.93 2.97
N ILE A 493 -3.06 20.44 3.37
CA ILE A 493 -2.75 19.01 3.44
C ILE A 493 -2.61 18.60 4.91
N PRO A 494 -3.37 17.59 5.38
CA PRO A 494 -3.19 17.06 6.73
C PRO A 494 -1.81 16.39 6.83
N ASP A 495 -1.05 16.67 7.88
CA ASP A 495 0.24 16.01 8.12
C ASP A 495 0.71 16.05 9.59
N PRO A 496 0.86 17.23 10.25
CA PRO A 496 1.36 17.28 11.62
C PRO A 496 0.35 16.77 12.65
N ILE A 497 0.73 15.80 13.47
CA ILE A 497 -0.04 15.33 14.62
C ILE A 497 0.22 16.28 15.78
N ARG A 498 -0.81 17.05 16.18
CA ARG A 498 -0.73 18.14 17.15
C ARG A 498 -0.92 17.65 18.59
N SER A 499 0.00 16.80 19.05
CA SER A 499 0.01 16.29 20.43
C SER A 499 0.24 17.38 21.49
N ASP A 500 0.65 18.57 21.06
CA ASP A 500 0.78 19.79 21.86
C ASP A 500 -0.56 20.50 22.11
N LEU A 501 -1.62 20.15 21.37
CA LEU A 501 -2.94 20.76 21.51
C LEU A 501 -3.92 19.85 22.25
N SER A 502 -4.53 20.36 23.32
CA SER A 502 -5.59 19.65 24.03
C SER A 502 -6.96 19.78 23.35
N SER A 503 -7.22 20.85 22.61
CA SER A 503 -8.50 21.07 21.92
C SER A 503 -8.32 22.00 20.73
N VAL A 504 -9.30 21.98 19.81
CA VAL A 504 -9.29 22.79 18.59
C VAL A 504 -10.67 23.34 18.28
N ASP A 505 -10.71 24.51 17.64
CA ASP A 505 -11.94 25.03 17.05
C ASP A 505 -12.11 24.47 15.64
N VAL A 506 -13.32 24.02 15.30
CA VAL A 506 -13.65 23.49 13.98
C VAL A 506 -14.67 24.42 13.31
N PRO A 507 -14.27 25.18 12.28
CA PRO A 507 -15.16 26.09 11.56
C PRO A 507 -16.35 25.36 10.91
N ALA A 508 -17.45 26.09 10.69
CA ALA A 508 -18.61 25.53 10.00
C ALA A 508 -18.24 25.03 8.59
N GLY A 509 -18.67 23.83 8.25
CA GLY A 509 -18.36 23.17 6.98
C GLY A 509 -16.99 22.48 6.93
N ASP A 510 -16.17 22.55 7.98
CA ASP A 510 -14.86 21.91 8.05
C ASP A 510 -14.93 20.48 8.61
N MET A 511 -13.92 19.68 8.24
CA MET A 511 -13.64 18.37 8.82
C MET A 511 -12.39 18.48 9.68
N GLN A 512 -12.37 17.82 10.84
CA GLN A 512 -11.21 17.76 11.71
C GLN A 512 -10.87 16.31 12.05
N PRO A 513 -9.81 15.74 11.46
CA PRO A 513 -9.29 14.45 11.87
C PRO A 513 -8.60 14.54 13.24
N PHE A 514 -8.74 13.49 14.03
CA PHE A 514 -7.93 13.18 15.20
C PHE A 514 -7.14 11.92 14.90
N TRP A 515 -5.84 11.91 15.19
CA TRP A 515 -5.01 10.72 15.04
C TRP A 515 -5.17 9.85 16.29
N LEU A 516 -5.80 8.69 16.16
CA LEU A 516 -5.89 7.68 17.22
C LEU A 516 -4.81 6.63 16.99
N GLU A 517 -3.87 6.54 17.92
CA GLU A 517 -2.82 5.53 17.95
C GLU A 517 -3.08 4.55 19.09
N LEU A 518 -2.97 3.27 18.79
CA LEU A 518 -3.11 2.16 19.73
C LEU A 518 -1.81 1.36 19.76
N TYR A 519 -1.41 0.91 20.94
CA TYR A 519 -0.26 0.02 21.16
C TYR A 519 -0.68 -1.17 22.00
N ALA A 520 -0.41 -2.37 21.51
CA ALA A 520 -0.63 -3.60 22.25
C ALA A 520 0.65 -3.98 22.99
N ASP A 521 0.60 -4.09 24.32
CA ASP A 521 1.75 -4.52 25.12
C ASP A 521 2.17 -5.96 24.76
N GLY A 522 3.44 -6.31 24.97
CA GLY A 522 3.94 -7.68 24.79
C GLY A 522 3.15 -8.74 25.59
N LYS A 523 2.47 -8.32 26.66
CA LYS A 523 1.63 -9.15 27.52
C LYS A 523 0.14 -9.10 27.19
N ALA A 524 -0.27 -8.35 26.15
CA ALA A 524 -1.67 -8.21 25.78
C ALA A 524 -2.31 -9.59 25.53
N THR A 525 -3.49 -9.79 26.08
CA THR A 525 -4.28 -11.02 25.86
C THR A 525 -4.74 -11.05 24.41
N PRO A 526 -4.52 -12.14 23.64
CA PRO A 526 -5.00 -12.21 22.27
C PRO A 526 -6.54 -12.21 22.18
N GLY A 527 -7.09 -11.53 21.20
CA GLY A 527 -8.53 -11.40 20.95
C GLY A 527 -8.99 -9.96 20.73
N SER A 528 -10.31 -9.78 20.71
CA SER A 528 -10.96 -8.50 20.41
C SER A 528 -11.02 -7.58 21.63
N TYR A 529 -10.46 -6.38 21.50
CA TYR A 529 -10.60 -5.25 22.42
C TYR A 529 -11.63 -4.24 21.91
N ARG A 530 -12.39 -3.64 22.82
CA ARG A 530 -13.32 -2.54 22.54
C ARG A 530 -12.74 -1.23 23.07
N VAL A 531 -12.39 -0.32 22.17
CA VAL A 531 -11.80 0.98 22.47
C VAL A 531 -12.87 2.06 22.39
N LYS A 532 -13.16 2.72 23.50
CA LYS A 532 -14.17 3.79 23.54
C LYS A 532 -13.55 5.15 23.34
N VAL A 533 -13.92 5.83 22.25
CA VAL A 533 -13.52 7.19 21.94
C VAL A 533 -14.69 8.14 22.21
N VAL A 534 -14.45 9.17 23.01
CA VAL A 534 -15.42 10.22 23.31
C VAL A 534 -14.92 11.54 22.72
N VAL A 535 -15.77 12.19 21.93
CA VAL A 535 -15.56 13.52 21.37
C VAL A 535 -16.49 14.51 22.09
N SER A 536 -15.93 15.61 22.57
CA SER A 536 -16.68 16.67 23.24
C SER A 536 -16.39 18.03 22.62
N ALA A 537 -17.36 18.93 22.67
CA ALA A 537 -17.21 20.33 22.32
C ALA A 537 -17.99 21.22 23.30
N GLU A 538 -17.72 22.53 23.30
CA GLU A 538 -18.46 23.50 24.11
C GLU A 538 -19.97 23.44 23.85
N GLY A 539 -20.77 23.91 24.81
CA GLY A 539 -22.23 23.85 24.73
C GLY A 539 -22.83 22.47 25.06
N GLY A 540 -22.05 21.59 25.73
CA GLY A 540 -22.51 20.27 26.18
C GLY A 540 -22.66 19.25 25.06
N ILE A 541 -21.95 19.45 23.94
CA ILE A 541 -21.96 18.51 22.82
C ILE A 541 -21.03 17.35 23.17
N THR A 542 -21.54 16.12 23.08
CA THR A 542 -20.74 14.92 23.33
C THR A 542 -21.23 13.80 22.44
N GLU A 543 -20.32 13.21 21.68
CA GLU A 543 -20.54 12.04 20.84
C GLU A 543 -19.50 10.97 21.16
N GLN A 544 -19.81 9.72 20.86
CA GLN A 544 -18.89 8.62 21.10
C GLN A 544 -18.90 7.63 19.93
N MET A 545 -17.80 6.89 19.81
CA MET A 545 -17.69 5.72 18.96
C MET A 545 -16.94 4.62 19.70
N GLU A 546 -17.17 3.39 19.26
CA GLU A 546 -16.39 2.24 19.68
C GLU A 546 -15.55 1.77 18.50
N VAL A 547 -14.27 1.50 18.75
CA VAL A 547 -13.32 0.98 17.78
C VAL A 547 -12.91 -0.41 18.22
N ARG A 548 -12.97 -1.38 17.30
CA ARG A 548 -12.50 -2.74 17.55
C ARG A 548 -10.99 -2.83 17.28
N ALA A 549 -10.25 -3.40 18.21
CA ALA A 549 -8.84 -3.76 18.00
C ALA A 549 -8.64 -5.27 18.22
N GLU A 550 -8.31 -6.00 17.17
CA GLU A 550 -8.03 -7.44 17.26
C GLU A 550 -6.54 -7.66 17.52
N VAL A 551 -6.18 -8.27 18.65
CA VAL A 551 -4.79 -8.58 19.00
C VAL A 551 -4.45 -10.03 18.66
N TRP A 552 -3.48 -10.23 17.76
CA TRP A 552 -3.00 -11.54 17.33
C TRP A 552 -2.16 -12.25 18.41
N PRO A 553 -2.08 -13.61 18.40
CA PRO A 553 -1.44 -14.36 19.49
C PRO A 553 0.09 -14.31 19.49
N PHE A 554 0.72 -13.79 18.44
CA PHE A 554 2.17 -13.61 18.35
C PHE A 554 2.59 -12.17 18.66
N ALA A 555 3.88 -12.00 18.98
CA ALA A 555 4.51 -10.70 19.16
C ALA A 555 5.42 -10.36 17.99
N LEU A 556 5.38 -9.11 17.52
CA LEU A 556 6.40 -8.62 16.59
C LEU A 556 7.70 -8.31 17.37
N PRO A 557 8.87 -8.44 16.72
CA PRO A 557 10.10 -7.87 17.24
C PRO A 557 9.94 -6.37 17.53
N ASP A 558 10.39 -5.94 18.71
CA ASP A 558 10.30 -4.54 19.14
C ASP A 558 11.12 -3.61 18.23
N ARG A 559 12.25 -4.11 17.69
CA ARG A 559 13.07 -3.40 16.70
C ARG A 559 12.71 -3.84 15.27
N PRO A 560 12.61 -2.91 14.32
CA PRO A 560 12.50 -3.23 12.90
C PRO A 560 13.64 -4.12 12.46
N GLU A 561 13.43 -5.12 11.63
CA GLU A 561 14.51 -6.02 11.19
C GLU A 561 15.25 -5.48 9.99
N LEU A 562 14.66 -4.54 9.24
CA LEU A 562 15.32 -3.78 8.20
C LEU A 562 16.19 -2.67 8.84
N PRO A 563 17.53 -2.72 8.69
CA PRO A 563 18.42 -1.66 9.16
C PRO A 563 18.13 -0.32 8.48
N THR A 564 18.36 0.78 9.19
CA THR A 564 18.18 2.12 8.66
C THR A 564 19.39 3.02 8.87
N SER A 565 19.60 3.95 7.95
CA SER A 565 20.58 5.04 8.05
C SER A 565 19.84 6.34 7.82
N ILE A 566 19.30 6.92 8.89
CA ILE A 566 18.41 8.08 8.82
C ILE A 566 19.05 9.26 9.52
N THR A 567 19.24 10.34 8.78
CA THR A 567 19.91 11.52 9.31
C THR A 567 18.98 12.43 10.11
N MET A 568 19.30 12.61 11.40
CA MET A 568 18.81 13.72 12.21
C MET A 568 19.95 14.73 12.43
N ASN A 569 19.81 15.97 11.94
CA ASN A 569 20.82 16.99 12.18
C ASN A 569 20.49 17.80 13.44
N ALA A 570 21.11 17.47 14.57
CA ALA A 570 20.88 18.16 15.83
C ALA A 570 21.24 19.67 15.80
N GLU A 571 22.15 20.12 14.91
CA GLU A 571 22.52 21.54 14.81
C GLU A 571 21.32 22.44 14.46
N ILE A 572 20.29 21.88 13.80
CA ILE A 572 19.06 22.61 13.47
C ILE A 572 18.29 23.06 14.72
N LEU A 573 18.45 22.38 15.85
CA LEU A 573 17.73 22.68 17.09
C LEU A 573 18.10 24.06 17.64
N ASN A 574 19.39 24.43 17.61
CA ASN A 574 19.83 25.78 18.02
C ASN A 574 19.23 26.87 17.13
N MET A 575 19.19 26.61 15.82
CA MET A 575 18.65 27.51 14.81
C MET A 575 17.14 27.74 15.00
N VAL A 576 16.37 26.69 15.27
CA VAL A 576 14.92 26.76 15.42
C VAL A 576 14.50 27.33 16.78
N TYR A 577 15.10 26.85 17.86
CA TYR A 577 14.65 27.16 19.22
C TYR A 577 15.40 28.32 19.89
N SER A 578 16.46 28.86 19.28
CA SER A 578 17.27 29.95 19.86
C SER A 578 17.78 29.62 21.28
N LEU A 579 18.29 28.41 21.47
CA LEU A 579 18.69 27.87 22.78
C LEU A 579 19.88 28.65 23.37
N ALA A 580 19.84 28.94 24.68
CA ALA A 580 20.75 29.86 25.34
C ALA A 580 22.13 29.27 25.68
N GLY A 581 22.31 27.94 25.59
CA GLY A 581 23.57 27.27 25.88
C GLY A 581 23.52 25.74 25.75
N LYS A 582 24.64 25.08 26.08
CA LYS A 582 24.82 23.63 25.90
C LYS A 582 23.80 22.78 26.66
N GLU A 583 23.42 23.16 27.87
CA GLU A 583 22.49 22.38 28.69
C GLU A 583 21.07 22.33 28.08
N GLU A 584 20.53 23.47 27.64
CA GLU A 584 19.24 23.53 26.94
C GLU A 584 19.29 22.77 25.61
N PHE A 585 20.42 22.86 24.90
CA PHE A 585 20.66 22.06 23.69
C PHE A 585 20.64 20.57 23.97
N ASP A 586 21.38 20.09 24.98
CA ASP A 586 21.44 18.68 25.33
C ASP A 586 20.05 18.16 25.74
N GLN A 587 19.28 18.94 26.50
CA GLN A 587 17.90 18.60 26.89
C GLN A 587 16.97 18.50 25.68
N MET A 588 17.00 19.49 24.78
CA MET A 588 16.18 19.47 23.57
C MET A 588 16.61 18.33 22.63
N HIS A 589 17.92 18.13 22.44
CA HIS A 589 18.46 17.04 21.64
C HIS A 589 18.00 15.69 22.19
N GLN A 590 18.09 15.49 23.51
CA GLN A 590 17.62 14.26 24.13
C GLN A 590 16.12 14.03 23.92
N LYS A 591 15.27 15.08 23.99
CA LYS A 591 13.83 14.96 23.65
C LYS A 591 13.62 14.43 22.23
N TYR A 592 14.41 14.88 21.27
CA TYR A 592 14.32 14.41 19.87
C TYR A 592 14.82 12.97 19.72
N ILE A 593 15.91 12.60 20.40
CA ILE A 593 16.37 11.22 20.43
C ILE A 593 15.30 10.32 21.04
N ASP A 594 14.73 10.68 22.19
CA ASP A 594 13.66 9.92 22.83
C ASP A 594 12.42 9.81 21.94
N PHE A 595 12.13 10.84 21.12
CA PHE A 595 11.03 10.80 20.18
C PHE A 595 11.25 9.83 19.02
N LEU A 596 12.48 9.69 18.51
CA LEU A 596 12.78 8.69 17.48
C LEU A 596 12.50 7.26 17.94
N GLU A 597 12.59 6.99 19.25
CA GLU A 597 12.27 5.70 19.85
C GLU A 597 10.82 5.29 19.59
N THR A 598 9.87 6.24 19.67
CA THR A 598 8.45 5.96 19.46
C THR A 598 8.16 5.55 18.01
N PHE A 599 9.08 5.84 17.09
CA PHE A 599 9.05 5.45 15.68
C PHE A 599 10.00 4.29 15.35
N LYS A 600 10.67 3.73 16.36
CA LYS A 600 11.64 2.65 16.22
C LYS A 600 12.78 2.98 15.23
N ILE A 601 13.15 4.27 15.14
CA ILE A 601 14.21 4.76 14.26
C ILE A 601 15.49 4.93 15.06
N GLU A 602 16.59 4.34 14.60
CA GLU A 602 17.93 4.56 15.16
C GLU A 602 18.50 5.91 14.71
N PRO A 603 18.92 6.82 15.61
CA PRO A 603 19.49 8.10 15.28
C PRO A 603 20.85 7.91 14.64
N ASP A 604 20.99 8.51 13.47
CA ASP A 604 22.26 8.61 12.78
C ASP A 604 22.41 10.01 12.17
N LEU A 605 23.62 10.30 11.68
CA LEU A 605 23.97 11.51 10.95
C LEU A 605 25.01 11.12 9.89
N ILE A 606 24.53 10.79 8.69
CA ILE A 606 25.40 10.34 7.60
C ILE A 606 26.31 11.46 7.09
N TYR A 607 25.91 12.72 7.31
CA TYR A 607 26.63 13.93 6.89
C TYR A 607 27.52 14.53 7.99
N ARG A 608 27.97 13.74 8.96
CA ARG A 608 28.76 14.23 10.10
C ARG A 608 30.16 14.70 9.69
N LYS A 609 30.62 15.79 10.29
CA LYS A 609 31.95 16.37 10.04
C LYS A 609 33.03 15.84 10.96
N ALA A 610 32.64 15.15 12.04
CA ALA A 610 33.54 14.56 13.01
C ALA A 610 32.94 13.23 13.53
N PRO A 611 33.78 12.29 13.98
CA PRO A 611 33.30 11.06 14.58
C PRO A 611 32.50 11.31 15.88
N PRO A 612 31.39 10.57 16.12
CA PRO A 612 30.65 10.67 17.37
C PRO A 612 31.51 10.23 18.56
N THR A 613 31.16 10.71 19.75
CA THR A 613 31.86 10.28 20.96
C THR A 613 31.40 8.89 21.42
N VAL A 614 32.29 8.12 22.07
CA VAL A 614 31.92 6.84 22.70
C VAL A 614 30.78 7.00 23.70
N GLU A 615 30.75 8.12 24.44
CA GLU A 615 29.69 8.40 25.41
C GLU A 615 28.31 8.51 24.75
N GLU A 616 28.20 9.25 23.64
CA GLU A 616 26.95 9.37 22.87
C GLU A 616 26.50 8.01 22.34
N LEU A 617 27.42 7.21 21.80
CA LEU A 617 27.12 5.90 21.26
C LEU A 617 26.71 4.89 22.34
N LEU A 618 27.36 4.89 23.51
CA LEU A 618 26.98 4.04 24.63
C LEU A 618 25.61 4.41 25.18
N LYS A 619 25.25 5.71 25.23
CA LYS A 619 23.89 6.13 25.60
C LYS A 619 22.85 5.53 24.65
N ILE A 620 23.12 5.55 23.34
CA ILE A 620 22.23 4.91 22.35
C ILE A 620 22.26 3.38 22.55
N LYS A 621 23.43 2.76 22.71
CA LYS A 621 23.57 1.31 22.86
C LYS A 621 22.85 0.77 24.10
N ASP A 622 23.06 1.38 25.25
CA ASP A 622 22.47 0.95 26.52
C ASP A 622 20.95 1.16 26.51
N LYS A 623 20.48 2.20 25.83
CA LYS A 623 19.05 2.45 25.69
C LYS A 623 18.41 1.51 24.67
N TRP A 624 19.05 1.30 23.52
CA TRP A 624 18.39 0.84 22.28
C TRP A 624 19.03 -0.36 21.57
N GLY A 625 20.23 -0.79 21.95
CA GLY A 625 20.97 -1.82 21.24
C GLY A 625 21.45 -1.34 19.86
N LEU A 626 22.30 -0.29 19.87
CA LEU A 626 22.96 0.33 18.70
C LEU A 626 23.37 -0.73 17.67
N ARG A 627 22.82 -0.63 16.46
CA ARG A 627 23.13 -1.53 15.35
C ARG A 627 24.22 -0.99 14.46
N GLN A 628 24.12 0.28 14.09
CA GLN A 628 25.11 0.92 13.25
C GLN A 628 25.18 2.43 13.47
N PHE A 629 26.29 3.04 13.08
CA PHE A 629 26.41 4.50 13.04
C PHE A 629 27.45 4.92 12.01
N ALA A 630 27.20 6.05 11.35
CA ALA A 630 28.22 6.67 10.52
C ALA A 630 29.37 7.12 11.43
N ALA A 631 30.58 6.64 11.21
CA ALA A 631 31.78 7.10 11.89
C ALA A 631 32.29 8.41 11.29
N TYR A 632 32.13 8.60 9.98
CA TYR A 632 32.62 9.78 9.28
C TYR A 632 31.95 9.94 7.91
N TYR A 633 31.90 11.17 7.38
CA TYR A 633 31.44 11.48 6.02
C TYR A 633 32.59 11.97 5.14
N LEU A 634 32.73 11.39 3.95
CA LEU A 634 33.69 11.83 2.95
C LEU A 634 33.07 12.81 1.94
N TYR A 635 33.27 14.12 2.17
CA TYR A 635 32.78 15.16 1.26
C TYR A 635 33.88 15.87 0.47
N VAL A 636 33.89 15.62 -0.83
CA VAL A 636 34.87 16.18 -1.78
C VAL A 636 34.70 17.70 -2.00
N GLY A 637 33.48 18.22 -1.86
CA GLY A 637 33.19 19.62 -2.19
C GLY A 637 33.79 20.66 -1.22
N TRP A 638 34.17 20.28 0.00
CA TRP A 638 34.79 21.21 0.97
C TRP A 638 36.28 21.45 0.70
N LEU A 639 36.89 20.64 -0.15
CA LEU A 639 38.34 20.47 -0.18
C LEU A 639 39.03 21.26 -1.30
N ASN A 640 38.27 21.88 -2.21
CA ASN A 640 38.77 22.68 -3.35
C ASN A 640 39.96 22.02 -4.08
N LEU A 641 39.87 20.70 -4.29
CA LEU A 641 40.94 19.88 -4.83
C LEU A 641 40.98 19.93 -6.37
N ASP A 642 42.18 19.87 -6.94
CA ASP A 642 42.34 19.58 -8.38
C ASP A 642 42.18 18.07 -8.58
N LEU A 643 40.96 17.63 -8.92
CA LEU A 643 40.59 16.21 -9.14
C LEU A 643 41.35 15.52 -10.30
N LYS A 644 42.32 16.18 -10.93
CA LYS A 644 43.25 15.57 -11.89
C LYS A 644 44.66 15.33 -11.33
N LYS A 645 44.97 15.88 -10.16
CA LYS A 645 46.32 15.85 -9.55
C LYS A 645 46.32 15.15 -8.20
N ARG A 646 46.85 13.92 -8.18
CA ARG A 646 46.92 13.07 -6.97
C ARG A 646 47.62 13.77 -5.80
N GLU A 647 48.65 14.56 -6.05
CA GLU A 647 49.40 15.31 -5.04
C GLU A 647 48.54 16.31 -4.25
N THR A 648 47.40 16.72 -4.81
CA THR A 648 46.45 17.59 -4.09
C THR A 648 45.56 16.82 -3.13
N TRP A 649 45.33 15.52 -3.35
CA TRP A 649 44.40 14.72 -2.54
C TRP A 649 45.10 13.99 -1.39
N GLN A 650 46.35 13.57 -1.58
CA GLN A 650 47.04 12.74 -0.60
C GLN A 650 47.09 13.36 0.82
N PRO A 651 47.38 14.66 1.01
CA PRO A 651 47.36 15.26 2.34
C PRO A 651 46.00 15.16 3.03
N GLU A 652 44.91 15.21 2.25
CA GLU A 652 43.55 15.12 2.76
C GLU A 652 43.17 13.68 3.09
N ILE A 653 43.60 12.71 2.27
CA ILE A 653 43.50 11.28 2.59
C ILE A 653 44.22 10.99 3.92
N ASP A 654 45.45 11.50 4.09
CA ASP A 654 46.24 11.32 5.31
C ASP A 654 45.54 11.90 6.54
N ARG A 655 44.95 13.10 6.41
CA ARG A 655 44.15 13.75 7.48
C ARG A 655 42.96 12.87 7.89
N VAL A 656 42.16 12.42 6.92
CA VAL A 656 41.00 11.56 7.17
C VAL A 656 41.42 10.24 7.84
N LEU A 657 42.49 9.60 7.36
CA LEU A 657 43.00 8.35 7.96
C LEU A 657 43.50 8.54 9.39
N GLN A 658 44.02 9.72 9.74
CA GLN A 658 44.44 10.05 11.10
C GLN A 658 43.22 10.22 12.02
N GLU A 659 42.25 11.06 11.63
CA GLU A 659 41.05 11.33 12.42
C GLU A 659 40.20 10.07 12.62
N LEU A 660 39.96 9.33 11.54
CA LEU A 660 39.24 8.06 11.59
C LEU A 660 39.98 7.04 12.46
N GLY A 661 41.32 6.96 12.36
CA GLY A 661 42.11 6.03 13.17
C GLY A 661 42.04 6.30 14.66
N ALA A 662 42.08 7.57 15.06
CA ALA A 662 41.92 7.95 16.46
C ALA A 662 40.53 7.58 17.02
N ALA A 663 39.48 7.69 16.20
CA ALA A 663 38.13 7.30 16.59
C ALA A 663 37.95 5.77 16.64
N MET A 664 38.43 5.05 15.63
CA MET A 664 38.34 3.58 15.58
C MET A 664 39.03 2.92 16.77
N GLU A 665 40.19 3.42 17.22
CA GLU A 665 40.86 2.90 18.43
C GLU A 665 39.98 3.06 19.69
N GLN A 666 39.23 4.17 19.79
CA GLN A 666 38.30 4.38 20.90
C GLN A 666 37.10 3.43 20.80
N TYR A 667 36.56 3.23 19.59
CA TYR A 667 35.45 2.32 19.38
C TYR A 667 35.84 0.86 19.63
N GLU A 668 37.04 0.43 19.25
CA GLU A 668 37.55 -0.92 19.55
C GLU A 668 37.64 -1.14 21.06
N LYS A 669 38.22 -0.19 21.81
CA LYS A 669 38.29 -0.26 23.28
C LYS A 669 36.92 -0.32 23.95
N ALA A 670 35.91 0.32 23.35
CA ALA A 670 34.55 0.34 23.85
C ALA A 670 33.67 -0.82 23.35
N GLY A 671 34.17 -1.69 22.45
CA GLY A 671 33.36 -2.72 21.81
C GLY A 671 32.24 -2.16 20.92
N LEU A 672 32.55 -1.08 20.20
CA LEU A 672 31.66 -0.34 19.29
C LEU A 672 32.11 -0.37 17.82
N ALA A 673 33.33 -0.87 17.55
CA ALA A 673 33.93 -0.80 16.21
C ALA A 673 33.11 -1.56 15.15
N ASP A 674 32.47 -2.68 15.53
CA ASP A 674 31.67 -3.51 14.61
C ASP A 674 30.34 -2.83 14.18
N GLN A 675 29.92 -1.78 14.88
CA GLN A 675 28.75 -0.97 14.52
C GLN A 675 29.11 0.25 13.67
N ALA A 676 30.40 0.59 13.53
CA ALA A 676 30.83 1.74 12.76
C ALA A 676 30.75 1.46 11.26
N TYR A 677 30.31 2.44 10.47
CA TYR A 677 30.52 2.45 9.01
C TYR A 677 30.99 3.83 8.53
N LEU A 678 31.68 3.88 7.39
CA LEU A 678 32.06 5.11 6.73
C LEU A 678 31.03 5.49 5.68
N TYR A 679 30.46 6.69 5.76
CA TYR A 679 29.68 7.21 4.63
C TYR A 679 30.64 7.84 3.61
N GLY A 680 30.72 7.19 2.44
CA GLY A 680 31.57 7.53 1.31
C GLY A 680 31.11 8.78 0.57
N PHE A 681 31.26 8.77 -0.76
CA PHE A 681 30.99 9.95 -1.59
C PHE A 681 29.53 9.97 -2.03
N ASP A 682 28.81 11.05 -1.72
CA ASP A 682 27.40 11.19 -2.11
C ASP A 682 27.26 11.34 -3.64
N GLU A 683 26.68 10.33 -4.30
CA GLU A 683 26.41 10.27 -5.75
C GLU A 683 27.64 10.60 -6.63
N ALA A 684 28.80 10.02 -6.32
CA ALA A 684 30.06 10.44 -6.92
C ALA A 684 30.08 10.41 -8.46
N SER A 685 30.56 11.50 -9.06
CA SER A 685 30.66 11.68 -10.51
C SER A 685 31.85 10.91 -11.11
N ALA A 686 31.88 10.79 -12.44
CA ALA A 686 32.98 10.14 -13.15
C ALA A 686 34.34 10.80 -12.87
N ASP A 687 34.39 12.12 -12.65
CA ASP A 687 35.63 12.84 -12.35
C ASP A 687 36.12 12.60 -10.90
N GLN A 688 35.24 12.17 -9.99
CA GLN A 688 35.59 11.87 -8.61
C GLN A 688 36.09 10.43 -8.43
N LEU A 689 35.87 9.56 -9.42
CA LEU A 689 36.21 8.13 -9.37
C LEU A 689 37.68 7.83 -9.04
N PRO A 690 38.69 8.49 -9.66
CA PRO A 690 40.09 8.21 -9.34
C PRO A 690 40.41 8.47 -7.87
N LEU A 691 39.88 9.55 -7.30
CA LEU A 691 40.04 9.89 -5.89
C LEU A 691 39.31 8.90 -4.99
N ALA A 692 38.05 8.56 -5.30
CA ALA A 692 37.29 7.59 -4.53
C ALA A 692 38.01 6.23 -4.46
N LYS A 693 38.52 5.73 -5.58
CA LYS A 693 39.31 4.48 -5.63
C LYS A 693 40.55 4.54 -4.74
N GLU A 694 41.33 5.61 -4.87
CA GLU A 694 42.57 5.77 -4.09
C GLU A 694 42.26 5.86 -2.59
N MET A 695 41.31 6.71 -2.21
CA MET A 695 40.93 6.93 -0.82
C MET A 695 40.34 5.66 -0.19
N PHE A 696 39.39 4.99 -0.86
CA PHE A 696 38.78 3.76 -0.33
C PHE A 696 39.81 2.63 -0.25
N THR A 697 40.75 2.53 -1.20
CA THR A 697 41.84 1.55 -1.13
C THR A 697 42.70 1.77 0.11
N GLN A 698 43.13 3.00 0.37
CA GLN A 698 43.96 3.30 1.56
C GLN A 698 43.19 3.11 2.87
N ILE A 699 41.89 3.44 2.91
CA ILE A 699 41.03 3.16 4.06
C ILE A 699 40.91 1.66 4.28
N LYS A 700 40.60 0.86 3.26
CA LYS A 700 40.51 -0.61 3.39
C LYS A 700 41.84 -1.27 3.76
N GLN A 701 42.98 -0.71 3.36
CA GLN A 701 44.29 -1.18 3.81
C GLN A 701 44.52 -0.95 5.31
N LYS A 702 44.03 0.17 5.85
CA LYS A 702 44.21 0.54 7.26
C LYS A 702 43.13 -0.05 8.18
N PHE A 703 41.89 -0.08 7.71
CA PHE A 703 40.69 -0.52 8.42
C PHE A 703 39.91 -1.53 7.56
N PRO A 704 40.40 -2.77 7.39
CA PRO A 704 39.80 -3.73 6.46
C PRO A 704 38.36 -4.11 6.82
N ASN A 705 38.02 -4.07 8.11
CA ASN A 705 36.69 -4.44 8.61
C ASN A 705 35.70 -3.28 8.69
N LEU A 706 36.12 -2.03 8.40
CA LEU A 706 35.21 -0.88 8.41
C LEU A 706 34.40 -0.88 7.10
N PRO A 707 33.07 -1.03 7.15
CA PRO A 707 32.23 -0.97 5.96
C PRO A 707 32.22 0.44 5.36
N ILE A 708 32.23 0.54 4.03
CA ILE A 708 32.04 1.78 3.29
C ILE A 708 30.66 1.75 2.65
N MET A 709 29.82 2.72 2.99
CA MET A 709 28.48 2.93 2.44
C MET A 709 28.47 4.10 1.47
N THR A 710 27.78 4.00 0.33
CA THR A 710 27.69 5.12 -0.62
C THR A 710 26.38 5.12 -1.42
N THR A 711 25.77 6.29 -1.58
CA THR A 711 24.83 6.53 -2.68
C THR A 711 25.62 6.60 -3.98
N TYR A 712 25.09 6.05 -5.07
CA TYR A 712 25.89 5.96 -6.28
C TYR A 712 25.10 5.89 -7.59
N LEU A 713 25.70 6.44 -8.65
CA LEU A 713 25.10 6.54 -9.99
C LEU A 713 25.40 5.33 -10.90
N ASP A 714 26.38 4.51 -10.55
CA ASP A 714 26.68 3.27 -11.29
C ASP A 714 25.62 2.20 -11.02
N LYS A 715 24.74 1.98 -12.01
CA LYS A 715 23.67 0.97 -11.97
C LYS A 715 24.16 -0.46 -11.81
N SER A 716 25.43 -0.73 -12.10
CA SER A 716 26.03 -2.06 -11.89
C SER A 716 26.57 -2.27 -10.47
N LEU A 717 26.32 -1.31 -9.56
CA LEU A 717 26.73 -1.36 -8.16
C LEU A 717 28.21 -1.70 -8.00
N GLY A 718 29.07 -0.90 -8.63
CA GLY A 718 30.52 -0.96 -8.46
C GLY A 718 31.28 -1.65 -9.59
N VAL A 719 30.63 -2.44 -10.45
CA VAL A 719 31.33 -3.24 -11.48
C VAL A 719 31.91 -2.33 -12.58
N THR A 720 31.10 -1.42 -13.11
CA THR A 720 31.50 -0.53 -14.22
C THR A 720 32.45 0.56 -13.73
N SER A 721 32.17 1.10 -12.54
CA SER A 721 33.03 2.08 -11.88
C SER A 721 34.36 1.49 -11.42
N GLY A 722 34.44 0.17 -11.20
CA GLY A 722 35.61 -0.50 -10.62
C GLY A 722 35.77 -0.21 -9.11
N LEU A 723 34.67 0.06 -8.42
CA LEU A 723 34.58 0.23 -6.97
C LEU A 723 34.11 -1.05 -6.26
N ALA A 724 33.66 -2.07 -7.01
CA ALA A 724 33.35 -3.38 -6.45
C ALA A 724 34.56 -3.96 -5.68
N GLY A 725 34.31 -4.43 -4.45
CA GLY A 725 35.34 -4.90 -3.52
C GLY A 725 36.00 -3.81 -2.68
N LEU A 726 35.69 -2.52 -2.91
CA LEU A 726 36.09 -1.40 -2.05
C LEU A 726 34.93 -0.83 -1.24
N VAL A 727 33.71 -0.94 -1.77
CA VAL A 727 32.45 -0.52 -1.14
C VAL A 727 31.69 -1.76 -0.69
N ASP A 728 31.14 -1.73 0.53
CA ASP A 728 30.44 -2.85 1.13
C ASP A 728 28.93 -2.62 1.21
N ILE A 729 28.47 -1.36 1.20
CA ILE A 729 27.04 -1.02 1.27
C ILE A 729 26.66 -0.05 0.14
N TRP A 730 25.88 -0.54 -0.81
CA TRP A 730 25.41 0.23 -1.95
C TRP A 730 24.02 0.81 -1.71
N VAL A 731 23.81 2.08 -2.04
CA VAL A 731 22.53 2.76 -1.80
C VAL A 731 21.98 3.43 -3.08
N PRO A 732 21.52 2.67 -4.09
CA PRO A 732 20.80 3.24 -5.22
C PRO A 732 19.48 3.90 -4.79
N GLY A 733 19.07 4.95 -5.51
CA GLY A 733 17.71 5.50 -5.35
C GLY A 733 16.66 4.51 -5.87
N VAL A 734 15.45 4.52 -5.30
CA VAL A 734 14.34 3.63 -5.72
C VAL A 734 14.12 3.64 -7.25
N GLN A 735 14.28 4.80 -7.89
CA GLN A 735 14.14 4.98 -9.35
C GLN A 735 15.21 4.29 -10.20
N ALA A 736 16.35 3.95 -9.60
CA ALA A 736 17.51 3.37 -10.26
C ALA A 736 17.83 1.95 -9.76
N PHE A 737 16.97 1.39 -8.90
CA PHE A 737 17.15 0.06 -8.34
C PHE A 737 16.99 -1.01 -9.43
N ASP A 738 17.95 -1.94 -9.50
CA ASP A 738 17.93 -3.07 -10.43
C ASP A 738 18.11 -4.38 -9.63
N PRO A 739 17.07 -5.24 -9.56
CA PRO A 739 17.16 -6.50 -8.83
C PRO A 739 18.31 -7.41 -9.27
N ALA A 740 18.69 -7.40 -10.56
CA ALA A 740 19.78 -8.23 -11.07
C ALA A 740 21.15 -7.69 -10.64
N ALA A 741 21.35 -6.37 -10.69
CA ALA A 741 22.56 -5.75 -10.16
C ALA A 741 22.68 -5.95 -8.65
N ARG A 742 21.55 -5.86 -7.94
CA ARG A 742 21.45 -6.17 -6.52
C ARG A 742 21.85 -7.62 -6.22
N ASP A 743 21.28 -8.59 -6.93
CA ASP A 743 21.61 -10.01 -6.73
C ASP A 743 23.11 -10.28 -6.96
N GLN A 744 23.71 -9.61 -7.95
CA GLN A 744 25.16 -9.69 -8.21
C GLN A 744 25.99 -9.07 -7.09
N ALA A 745 25.55 -7.95 -6.49
CA ALA A 745 26.23 -7.33 -5.36
C ALA A 745 26.14 -8.18 -4.10
N GLN A 746 24.96 -8.69 -3.76
CA GLN A 746 24.77 -9.61 -2.63
C GLN A 746 25.56 -10.90 -2.79
N ALA A 747 25.71 -11.43 -4.01
CA ALA A 747 26.55 -12.60 -4.28
C ALA A 747 28.06 -12.35 -4.01
N ARG A 748 28.51 -11.09 -3.98
CA ARG A 748 29.88 -10.71 -3.57
C ARG A 748 30.03 -10.52 -2.06
N GLY A 749 28.93 -10.54 -1.31
CA GLY A 749 28.90 -10.22 0.12
C GLY A 749 28.62 -8.75 0.42
N ASP A 750 28.33 -7.93 -0.59
CA ASP A 750 27.95 -6.53 -0.41
C ASP A 750 26.48 -6.46 0.08
N LEU A 751 26.17 -5.46 0.91
CA LEU A 751 24.79 -5.09 1.25
C LEU A 751 24.24 -4.09 0.23
N VAL A 752 22.96 -4.18 -0.07
CA VAL A 752 22.27 -3.25 -0.98
C VAL A 752 21.05 -2.66 -0.29
N TYR A 753 21.19 -1.40 0.08
CA TYR A 753 20.11 -0.58 0.60
C TYR A 753 19.41 0.10 -0.58
N TRP A 754 18.37 0.86 -0.28
CA TRP A 754 17.88 1.88 -1.20
C TRP A 754 17.47 3.12 -0.43
N TYR A 755 17.26 4.22 -1.15
CA TYR A 755 16.85 5.49 -0.56
C TYR A 755 15.80 6.22 -1.39
N SER A 756 15.02 7.08 -0.72
CA SER A 756 14.10 8.01 -1.37
C SER A 756 14.55 9.46 -1.14
N ALA A 757 14.26 10.33 -2.12
CA ALA A 757 14.53 11.77 -2.10
C ALA A 757 13.71 12.48 -3.18
N ILE A 758 13.94 13.77 -3.39
CA ILE A 758 13.29 14.61 -4.43
C ILE A 758 13.29 14.02 -5.85
N GLY A 759 14.26 13.14 -6.17
CA GLY A 759 14.38 12.47 -7.46
C GLY A 759 13.37 11.34 -7.69
N VAL A 760 12.84 10.73 -6.61
CA VAL A 760 11.84 9.67 -6.65
C VAL A 760 10.47 10.30 -6.77
N LYS A 761 9.78 10.05 -7.89
CA LYS A 761 8.51 10.72 -8.21
C LYS A 761 7.50 9.69 -8.67
N HIS A 762 6.23 9.98 -8.45
CA HIS A 762 5.12 9.18 -8.95
C HIS A 762 5.34 8.79 -10.44
N PRO A 763 5.14 7.52 -10.84
CA PRO A 763 4.46 6.45 -10.09
C PRO A 763 5.30 5.71 -9.03
N LEU A 764 6.53 6.14 -8.74
CA LEU A 764 7.31 5.56 -7.64
C LEU A 764 6.83 6.08 -6.28
N PRO A 765 6.87 5.26 -5.21
CA PRO A 765 6.43 5.65 -3.88
C PRO A 765 7.34 6.74 -3.31
N ASN A 766 6.74 7.74 -2.68
CA ASN A 766 7.46 8.76 -1.90
C ASN A 766 6.54 9.34 -0.82
N TRP A 767 7.07 10.21 0.02
CA TRP A 767 6.39 10.81 1.18
C TRP A 767 6.41 12.33 1.14
N PHE A 768 6.24 12.92 -0.04
CA PHE A 768 5.96 14.35 -0.13
C PHE A 768 4.61 14.66 0.52
N ASN A 769 4.43 15.86 1.06
CA ASN A 769 3.10 16.29 1.51
C ASN A 769 2.12 16.23 0.32
N GLY A 770 1.04 15.46 0.49
CA GLY A 770 -0.02 15.26 -0.51
C GLY A 770 0.09 13.98 -1.33
N TYR A 771 1.19 13.22 -1.21
CA TYR A 771 1.23 11.81 -1.61
C TYR A 771 0.38 10.99 -0.63
N ALA A 772 -0.14 9.84 -1.08
CA ALA A 772 -0.93 8.99 -0.22
C ALA A 772 -0.03 8.42 0.89
N PRO A 773 -0.43 8.46 2.17
CA PRO A 773 0.37 7.88 3.25
C PRO A 773 0.62 6.38 3.08
N SER A 774 -0.25 5.66 2.35
CA SER A 774 -0.04 4.26 1.93
C SER A 774 1.26 4.05 1.14
N ASP A 775 1.70 4.99 0.30
CA ASP A 775 2.97 4.91 -0.42
C ASP A 775 4.14 4.65 0.55
N THR A 776 4.12 5.31 1.71
CA THR A 776 5.17 5.18 2.74
C THR A 776 5.14 3.80 3.38
N ARG A 777 3.96 3.34 3.80
CA ARG A 777 3.79 2.04 4.46
C ARG A 777 4.15 0.88 3.51
N VAL A 778 3.71 0.96 2.26
CA VAL A 778 4.03 0.01 1.18
C VAL A 778 5.53 -0.03 0.88
N LEU A 779 6.19 1.13 0.79
CA LEU A 779 7.63 1.23 0.54
C LEU A 779 8.44 0.52 1.63
N MET A 780 8.14 0.80 2.90
CA MET A 780 8.91 0.28 4.03
C MET A 780 8.60 -1.19 4.35
N GLY A 781 7.36 -1.64 4.09
CA GLY A 781 6.93 -3.02 4.34
C GLY A 781 7.09 -3.92 3.12
N PRO A 782 6.00 -4.17 2.37
CA PRO A 782 5.98 -5.18 1.31
C PRO A 782 6.97 -4.93 0.17
N LEU A 783 7.21 -3.68 -0.26
CA LEU A 783 8.17 -3.41 -1.33
C LEU A 783 9.62 -3.68 -0.90
N SER A 784 10.03 -3.20 0.29
CA SER A 784 11.37 -3.48 0.81
C SER A 784 11.60 -4.98 0.98
N HIS A 785 10.61 -5.72 1.48
CA HIS A 785 10.70 -7.18 1.59
C HIS A 785 10.76 -7.87 0.22
N LYS A 786 9.89 -7.48 -0.72
CA LYS A 786 9.82 -8.06 -2.08
C LYS A 786 11.10 -7.83 -2.88
N MET A 787 11.62 -6.60 -2.82
CA MET A 787 12.86 -6.21 -3.48
C MET A 787 14.09 -6.74 -2.75
N LYS A 788 13.90 -7.36 -1.57
CA LYS A 788 14.93 -8.02 -0.77
C LYS A 788 16.13 -7.10 -0.58
N VAL A 789 15.85 -5.86 -0.17
CA VAL A 789 16.88 -4.89 0.21
C VAL A 789 17.41 -5.20 1.61
N ASP A 790 18.66 -4.85 1.84
CA ASP A 790 19.36 -5.09 3.11
C ASP A 790 19.24 -3.92 4.10
N GLY A 791 18.63 -2.82 3.68
CA GLY A 791 18.41 -1.65 4.52
C GLY A 791 17.81 -0.46 3.78
N PHE A 792 17.56 0.60 4.53
CA PHE A 792 16.98 1.83 4.01
C PHE A 792 17.75 3.07 4.46
N LEU A 793 18.04 3.98 3.55
CA LEU A 793 18.67 5.26 3.87
C LEU A 793 17.68 6.41 3.67
N TYR A 794 17.70 7.38 4.59
CA TYR A 794 17.06 8.66 4.34
C TYR A 794 17.95 9.85 4.73
N TYR A 795 18.13 10.75 3.79
CA TYR A 795 19.14 11.80 3.86
C TYR A 795 18.85 12.86 4.93
N ASN A 796 17.58 13.06 5.33
CA ASN A 796 17.24 13.96 6.45
C ASN A 796 15.79 13.81 6.92
N ILE A 797 15.52 13.99 8.22
CA ILE A 797 14.16 14.02 8.79
C ILE A 797 13.78 15.37 9.44
N THR A 798 14.70 16.31 9.53
CA THR A 798 14.57 17.59 10.27
C THR A 798 15.05 18.80 9.45
N ARG A 799 14.91 18.76 8.12
CA ARG A 799 15.39 19.82 7.22
C ARG A 799 14.48 21.06 7.20
N TRP A 800 14.40 21.77 8.31
CA TRP A 800 13.45 22.88 8.50
C TRP A 800 13.89 24.24 7.93
N LEU A 801 15.09 24.34 7.34
CA LEU A 801 15.65 25.57 6.73
C LEU A 801 15.67 26.79 7.66
N ASN A 802 16.02 26.61 8.94
CA ASN A 802 16.05 27.68 9.95
C ASN A 802 14.69 28.38 10.15
N ARG A 803 13.59 27.65 9.97
CA ARG A 803 12.24 28.11 10.34
C ARG A 803 12.01 27.86 11.82
N GLY A 804 11.45 28.84 12.52
CA GLY A 804 11.08 28.71 13.92
C GLY A 804 9.98 27.66 14.16
N PRO A 805 9.63 27.41 15.44
CA PRO A 805 8.63 26.42 15.81
C PRO A 805 7.26 26.70 15.15
N MET A 806 6.54 25.62 14.91
CA MET A 806 5.19 25.63 14.35
C MET A 806 4.24 26.41 15.26
N ASN A 807 3.42 27.28 14.67
CA ASN A 807 2.38 28.02 15.38
C ASN A 807 1.25 27.10 15.87
N ASP A 808 0.45 27.61 16.81
CA ASP A 808 -0.60 26.82 17.46
C ASP A 808 -1.86 26.57 16.61
N SER A 809 -1.94 27.10 15.38
CA SER A 809 -3.10 26.90 14.50
C SER A 809 -3.15 25.47 13.96
N ILE A 810 -4.36 24.90 13.94
CA ILE A 810 -4.59 23.60 13.31
C ILE A 810 -4.42 23.66 11.78
N LEU A 811 -4.71 24.82 11.19
CA LEU A 811 -4.31 25.18 9.82
C LEU A 811 -3.03 26.01 9.93
N SER A 812 -1.89 25.33 9.98
CA SER A 812 -0.62 25.93 10.32
C SER A 812 -0.03 26.72 9.15
N THR A 813 0.44 27.94 9.43
CA THR A 813 1.19 28.76 8.45
C THR A 813 2.65 28.32 8.26
N TRP A 814 3.08 27.26 8.93
CA TRP A 814 4.44 26.73 8.79
C TRP A 814 4.65 26.17 7.38
N ASP A 815 5.70 26.64 6.70
CA ASP A 815 5.99 26.29 5.31
C ASP A 815 6.72 24.94 5.21
N PRO A 816 6.10 23.90 4.65
CA PRO A 816 6.68 22.56 4.61
C PRO A 816 7.73 22.37 3.51
N ARG A 817 7.99 23.40 2.69
CA ARG A 817 8.91 23.25 1.56
C ARG A 817 10.36 23.21 2.01
N THR A 818 11.16 22.32 1.43
CA THR A 818 12.57 22.15 1.78
C THR A 818 13.47 22.42 0.58
N ILE A 819 14.30 21.46 0.16
CA ILE A 819 15.19 21.63 -0.99
C ILE A 819 14.37 21.79 -2.26
N SER A 820 14.77 22.76 -3.07
CA SER A 820 14.20 23.02 -4.38
C SER A 820 12.67 23.07 -4.39
N ASP A 821 12.05 23.78 -3.44
CA ASP A 821 10.59 23.96 -3.32
C ASP A 821 9.74 22.69 -3.13
N ALA A 822 10.33 21.51 -2.88
CA ALA A 822 9.58 20.28 -2.61
C ALA A 822 8.88 20.32 -1.24
N ASN A 823 7.58 19.97 -1.18
CA ASN A 823 6.82 19.97 0.07
C ASN A 823 7.12 18.68 0.87
N GLY A 824 7.71 18.82 2.06
CA GLY A 824 7.91 17.72 3.01
C GLY A 824 9.15 16.85 2.80
N ASP A 825 9.88 16.99 1.68
CA ASP A 825 11.12 16.25 1.43
C ASP A 825 12.18 16.60 2.49
N GLY A 826 12.93 15.64 3.00
CA GLY A 826 13.89 15.88 4.08
C GLY A 826 13.29 16.28 5.44
N SER A 827 11.96 16.25 5.61
CA SER A 827 11.27 16.61 6.87
C SER A 827 10.10 15.65 7.14
N LEU A 828 10.28 14.73 8.10
CA LEU A 828 9.22 13.83 8.58
C LEU A 828 8.71 14.21 9.97
N PHE A 829 9.39 15.16 10.62
CA PHE A 829 8.97 15.78 11.88
C PHE A 829 8.72 17.26 11.70
N TYR A 830 7.97 17.82 12.64
CA TYR A 830 7.75 19.25 12.77
C TYR A 830 8.30 19.77 14.09
N PRO A 831 8.88 20.98 14.13
CA PRO A 831 9.32 21.59 15.37
C PRO A 831 8.11 22.17 16.11
N GLY A 832 7.56 21.48 17.10
CA GLY A 832 6.57 22.05 18.01
C GLY A 832 7.21 23.03 18.99
N GLN A 833 6.40 23.83 19.69
CA GLN A 833 6.90 24.86 20.63
C GLN A 833 7.82 24.29 21.72
N GLU A 834 7.47 23.12 22.26
CA GLU A 834 8.16 22.49 23.40
C GLU A 834 8.99 21.24 23.04
N GLY A 835 9.02 20.88 21.76
CA GLY A 835 9.67 19.65 21.30
C GLY A 835 9.13 19.14 19.96
N PRO A 836 9.49 17.91 19.55
CA PRO A 836 9.09 17.34 18.28
C PRO A 836 7.59 17.05 18.19
N LEU A 837 7.05 17.21 16.97
CA LEU A 837 5.73 16.72 16.58
C LEU A 837 5.88 15.72 15.43
N ALA A 838 5.10 14.64 15.49
CA ALA A 838 5.07 13.62 14.45
C ALA A 838 4.30 14.11 13.21
N SER A 839 4.66 13.59 12.04
CA SER A 839 3.77 13.60 10.89
C SER A 839 2.99 12.29 10.80
N GLN A 840 1.86 12.27 10.08
CA GLN A 840 1.23 11.00 9.69
C GLN A 840 2.16 10.14 8.80
N ARG A 841 3.10 10.77 8.06
CA ARG A 841 4.06 10.06 7.19
C ARG A 841 5.03 9.23 8.02
N ILE A 842 5.57 9.77 9.11
CA ILE A 842 6.46 8.99 10.00
C ILE A 842 5.73 7.89 10.75
N GLN A 843 4.43 8.07 11.03
CA GLN A 843 3.60 6.98 11.56
C GLN A 843 3.49 5.83 10.56
N ASN A 844 3.12 6.13 9.31
CA ASN A 844 3.05 5.12 8.25
C ASN A 844 4.43 4.51 7.92
N PHE A 845 5.53 5.23 8.16
CA PHE A 845 6.88 4.68 8.09
C PHE A 845 7.10 3.59 9.15
N ARG A 846 6.76 3.87 10.42
CA ARG A 846 6.85 2.87 11.50
C ARG A 846 5.97 1.66 11.20
N ASP A 847 4.72 1.90 10.83
CA ASP A 847 3.76 0.83 10.53
C ASP A 847 4.30 -0.07 9.38
N GLY A 848 4.93 0.51 8.36
CA GLY A 848 5.55 -0.26 7.27
C GLY A 848 6.76 -1.07 7.72
N MET A 849 7.56 -0.56 8.65
CA MET A 849 8.66 -1.31 9.26
C MET A 849 8.15 -2.48 10.13
N GLU A 850 7.02 -2.33 10.79
CA GLU A 850 6.34 -3.41 11.52
C GLU A 850 5.75 -4.45 10.55
N ASP A 851 5.22 -4.03 9.41
CA ASP A 851 4.78 -4.94 8.35
C ASP A 851 5.95 -5.73 7.73
N TYR A 852 7.14 -5.13 7.60
CA TYR A 852 8.35 -5.85 7.20
C TYR A 852 8.67 -6.98 8.19
N ASN A 853 8.58 -6.71 9.50
CA ASN A 853 8.76 -7.72 10.54
C ASN A 853 7.70 -8.83 10.44
N LEU A 854 6.45 -8.46 10.20
CA LEU A 854 5.36 -9.41 9.99
C LEU A 854 5.65 -10.37 8.83
N LEU A 855 6.17 -9.86 7.70
CA LEU A 855 6.56 -10.68 6.56
C LEU A 855 7.76 -11.60 6.85
N ASN A 856 8.74 -11.12 7.60
CA ASN A 856 9.84 -11.96 8.06
C ASN A 856 9.39 -13.06 9.01
N MET A 857 8.37 -12.80 9.84
CA MET A 857 7.74 -13.83 10.65
C MET A 857 7.02 -14.86 9.77
N LEU A 858 6.23 -14.42 8.78
CA LEU A 858 5.60 -15.35 7.84
C LEU A 858 6.63 -16.23 7.11
N ARG A 859 7.75 -15.65 6.66
CA ARG A 859 8.85 -16.40 6.04
C ARG A 859 9.38 -17.50 6.98
N ARG A 860 9.66 -17.17 8.25
CA ARG A 860 10.13 -18.15 9.24
C ARG A 860 9.07 -19.20 9.56
N SER A 861 7.80 -18.81 9.64
CA SER A 861 6.70 -19.75 9.83
C SER A 861 6.65 -20.77 8.69
N ILE A 862 6.78 -20.33 7.43
CA ILE A 862 6.86 -21.23 6.26
C ILE A 862 8.06 -22.18 6.37
N GLU A 863 9.23 -21.68 6.79
CA GLU A 863 10.44 -22.50 6.98
C GLU A 863 10.27 -23.55 8.08
N SER A 864 9.62 -23.18 9.19
CA SER A 864 9.38 -24.08 10.33
C SER A 864 8.26 -25.10 10.10
N ALA A 865 7.32 -24.81 9.20
CA ALA A 865 6.14 -25.63 8.92
C ALA A 865 6.41 -26.81 7.97
N ALA A 866 7.63 -27.36 7.98
CA ALA A 866 8.04 -28.51 7.17
C ALA A 866 7.25 -29.77 7.56
N GLY A 867 6.10 -29.99 6.92
CA GLY A 867 5.17 -31.09 7.22
C GLY A 867 3.69 -30.72 7.15
N LYS A 868 3.35 -29.42 7.09
CA LYS A 868 1.99 -28.97 6.77
C LYS A 868 1.66 -29.24 5.28
N GLU A 869 0.38 -29.19 4.93
CA GLU A 869 -0.09 -29.42 3.55
C GLU A 869 0.55 -28.42 2.57
N GLU A 870 1.02 -28.91 1.41
CA GLU A 870 1.70 -28.05 0.41
C GLU A 870 0.77 -26.97 -0.15
N SER A 871 -0.54 -27.20 -0.20
CA SER A 871 -1.53 -26.18 -0.57
C SER A 871 -1.47 -24.97 0.36
N LEU A 872 -1.38 -25.18 1.67
CA LEU A 872 -1.26 -24.13 2.68
C LEU A 872 0.08 -23.40 2.56
N LEU A 873 1.18 -24.15 2.35
CA LEU A 873 2.50 -23.56 2.13
C LEU A 873 2.55 -22.72 0.84
N ALA A 874 1.87 -23.15 -0.22
CA ALA A 874 1.76 -22.40 -1.47
C ALA A 874 0.95 -21.10 -1.31
N GLU A 875 -0.14 -21.12 -0.54
CA GLU A 875 -0.92 -19.94 -0.17
C GLU A 875 -0.05 -18.95 0.64
N ALA A 876 0.66 -19.44 1.65
CA ALA A 876 1.58 -18.63 2.44
C ALA A 876 2.70 -18.00 1.61
N ARG A 877 3.31 -18.75 0.69
CA ARG A 877 4.31 -18.23 -0.26
C ARG A 877 3.70 -17.18 -1.20
N THR A 878 2.42 -17.27 -1.52
CA THR A 878 1.71 -16.27 -2.34
C THR A 878 1.50 -14.98 -1.55
N LEU A 879 1.04 -15.07 -0.31
CA LEU A 879 0.91 -13.91 0.59
C LEU A 879 2.25 -13.20 0.81
N LEU A 880 3.33 -13.98 1.01
CA LEU A 880 4.69 -13.46 1.23
C LEU A 880 5.23 -12.65 0.04
N LYS A 881 4.79 -12.94 -1.20
CA LYS A 881 5.16 -12.14 -2.39
C LYS A 881 4.53 -10.75 -2.40
N ALA A 882 3.42 -10.57 -1.69
CA ALA A 882 2.66 -9.33 -1.60
C ALA A 882 2.14 -8.77 -2.95
N ASP A 883 2.01 -9.61 -4.00
CA ASP A 883 1.57 -9.17 -5.34
C ASP A 883 0.20 -8.47 -5.35
N ALA A 884 -0.67 -8.80 -4.39
CA ALA A 884 -2.00 -8.20 -4.25
C ALA A 884 -1.96 -6.72 -3.82
N VAL A 885 -0.91 -6.29 -3.12
CA VAL A 885 -0.78 -4.91 -2.60
C VAL A 885 0.39 -4.15 -3.24
N ALA A 886 1.42 -4.85 -3.70
CA ALA A 886 2.59 -4.29 -4.35
C ALA A 886 3.17 -5.29 -5.38
N ALA A 887 2.83 -5.11 -6.65
CA ALA A 887 3.37 -5.93 -7.74
C ALA A 887 4.82 -5.53 -8.06
N ASP A 888 5.10 -4.23 -8.09
CA ASP A 888 6.43 -3.65 -8.26
C ASP A 888 6.45 -2.20 -7.72
N GLU A 889 7.60 -1.53 -7.79
CA GLU A 889 7.77 -0.17 -7.28
C GLU A 889 6.97 0.91 -8.04
N ARG A 890 6.29 0.56 -9.14
CA ARG A 890 5.43 1.46 -9.94
C ARG A 890 3.95 1.06 -9.88
N THR A 891 3.67 -0.15 -9.42
CA THR A 891 2.35 -0.77 -9.42
C THR A 891 2.04 -1.32 -8.03
N PHE A 892 1.44 -0.49 -7.20
CA PHE A 892 1.05 -0.82 -5.83
C PHE A 892 -0.27 -0.14 -5.48
N THR A 893 -0.89 -0.61 -4.41
CA THR A 893 -2.21 -0.14 -3.99
C THR A 893 -2.13 1.16 -3.19
N ASP A 894 -3.02 2.09 -3.50
CA ASP A 894 -3.36 3.23 -2.65
C ASP A 894 -4.62 2.96 -1.80
N ASN A 895 -5.22 1.76 -1.91
CA ASN A 895 -6.45 1.39 -1.24
C ASN A 895 -6.16 0.80 0.15
N PRO A 896 -6.50 1.52 1.24
CA PRO A 896 -6.25 1.06 2.60
C PRO A 896 -7.01 -0.23 2.93
N VAL A 897 -8.23 -0.42 2.42
CA VAL A 897 -9.04 -1.61 2.73
C VAL A 897 -8.37 -2.87 2.19
N LEU A 898 -7.88 -2.82 0.95
CA LEU A 898 -7.15 -3.94 0.34
C LEU A 898 -5.86 -4.25 1.12
N TYR A 899 -5.13 -3.21 1.53
CA TYR A 899 -3.90 -3.36 2.30
C TYR A 899 -4.16 -4.03 3.67
N ARG A 900 -5.18 -3.55 4.40
CA ARG A 900 -5.59 -4.10 5.71
C ARG A 900 -6.01 -5.56 5.61
N GLN A 901 -6.79 -5.92 4.58
CA GLN A 901 -7.22 -7.29 4.33
C GLN A 901 -6.02 -8.23 4.09
N TRP A 902 -5.10 -7.86 3.19
CA TRP A 902 -3.89 -8.63 2.94
C TRP A 902 -3.06 -8.83 4.22
N ARG A 903 -2.90 -7.77 5.02
CA ARG A 903 -2.17 -7.84 6.29
C ARG A 903 -2.81 -8.79 7.30
N GLU A 904 -4.14 -8.78 7.40
CA GLU A 904 -4.88 -9.74 8.22
C GLU A 904 -4.74 -11.18 7.74
N GLU A 905 -4.70 -11.40 6.43
CA GLU A 905 -4.46 -12.72 5.84
C GLU A 905 -3.04 -13.22 6.17
N VAL A 906 -2.03 -12.36 6.10
CA VAL A 906 -0.66 -12.66 6.52
C VAL A 906 -0.62 -13.06 8.00
N ALA A 907 -1.22 -12.26 8.89
CA ALA A 907 -1.25 -12.55 10.32
C ALA A 907 -1.99 -13.87 10.63
N ARG A 908 -3.13 -14.11 9.98
CA ARG A 908 -3.87 -15.37 10.09
C ARG A 908 -3.06 -16.56 9.60
N MET A 909 -2.30 -16.39 8.53
CA MET A 909 -1.46 -17.44 7.97
C MET A 909 -0.31 -17.81 8.93
N ILE A 910 0.30 -16.83 9.61
CA ILE A 910 1.31 -17.08 10.64
C ILE A 910 0.75 -18.00 11.72
N VAL A 911 -0.48 -17.75 12.19
CA VAL A 911 -1.15 -18.61 13.18
C VAL A 911 -1.42 -20.01 12.62
N LYS A 912 -1.95 -20.13 11.39
CA LYS A 912 -2.26 -21.43 10.77
C LYS A 912 -1.02 -22.32 10.54
N LEU A 913 0.12 -21.71 10.26
CA LEU A 913 1.37 -22.41 9.98
C LEU A 913 2.06 -22.95 11.23
N ASP A 914 1.66 -22.47 12.41
CA ASP A 914 2.23 -22.97 13.66
C ASP A 914 1.94 -24.46 13.84
N SER A 915 2.97 -25.17 14.30
CA SER A 915 3.01 -26.63 14.41
C SER A 915 3.59 -27.10 15.74
N GLN A 916 4.00 -26.17 16.59
CA GLN A 916 4.51 -26.47 17.92
C GLN A 916 3.31 -26.77 18.81
N THR A 917 3.39 -27.86 19.57
CA THR A 917 2.34 -28.20 20.53
C THR A 917 2.64 -27.54 21.87
N PRO A 918 1.61 -27.15 22.66
CA PRO A 918 1.85 -26.66 24.01
C PRO A 918 2.61 -27.67 24.87
N VAL A 919 3.51 -27.14 25.71
CA VAL A 919 4.41 -27.92 26.56
C VAL A 919 4.14 -27.61 28.04
N TRP A 920 4.13 -28.65 28.86
CA TRP A 920 4.01 -28.53 30.31
C TRP A 920 5.37 -28.24 30.96
N PRO A 921 5.42 -27.47 32.06
CA PRO A 921 6.62 -27.36 32.89
C PRO A 921 7.15 -28.72 33.32
N GLU A 922 8.47 -28.86 33.46
CA GLU A 922 9.10 -30.12 33.85
C GLU A 922 8.53 -30.62 35.20
N GLY A 923 8.17 -31.90 35.27
CA GLY A 923 7.61 -32.52 36.47
C GLY A 923 6.13 -32.23 36.73
N SER A 924 5.43 -31.55 35.82
CA SER A 924 4.00 -31.27 35.92
C SER A 924 3.15 -32.53 36.07
N LYS A 925 2.11 -32.44 36.91
CA LYS A 925 1.14 -33.52 37.16
C LYS A 925 -0.27 -32.93 37.31
N LEU A 926 -1.27 -33.72 36.94
CA LEU A 926 -2.66 -33.43 37.29
C LEU A 926 -2.91 -33.89 38.72
N THR A 927 -3.27 -32.95 39.60
CA THR A 927 -3.66 -33.27 40.98
C THR A 927 -5.18 -33.43 41.04
N VAL A 928 -5.63 -34.53 41.64
CA VAL A 928 -7.05 -34.83 41.88
C VAL A 928 -7.26 -34.83 43.40
N GLY A 929 -8.19 -34.03 43.88
CA GLY A 929 -8.40 -33.80 45.32
C GLY A 929 -9.84 -33.45 45.68
N ASN A 930 -10.06 -33.16 46.97
CA ASN A 930 -11.36 -32.73 47.52
C ASN A 930 -12.56 -33.57 47.06
N ALA A 931 -12.36 -34.89 46.93
CA ALA A 931 -13.39 -35.78 46.45
C ALA A 931 -14.58 -35.80 47.42
N THR A 932 -15.78 -35.56 46.89
CA THR A 932 -17.06 -35.80 47.57
C THR A 932 -17.75 -37.00 46.92
N TYR A 933 -18.94 -37.35 47.43
CA TYR A 933 -19.73 -38.43 46.84
C TYR A 933 -20.20 -38.15 45.40
N SER A 934 -20.09 -36.91 44.90
CA SER A 934 -20.49 -36.56 43.53
C SER A 934 -19.60 -35.55 42.82
N THR A 935 -18.48 -35.13 43.44
CA THR A 935 -17.58 -34.13 42.87
C THR A 935 -16.11 -34.46 43.14
N MET A 936 -15.21 -33.93 42.31
CA MET A 936 -13.76 -33.93 42.54
C MET A 936 -13.15 -32.65 41.99
N ASP A 937 -12.15 -32.12 42.67
CA ASP A 937 -11.40 -30.96 42.20
C ASP A 937 -10.15 -31.42 41.44
N LEU A 938 -9.97 -30.86 40.25
CA LEU A 938 -8.79 -31.02 39.42
C LEU A 938 -7.93 -29.76 39.54
N GLN A 939 -6.62 -29.93 39.62
CA GLN A 939 -5.65 -28.83 39.65
C GLN A 939 -4.43 -29.14 38.79
N TRP A 940 -4.01 -28.19 37.95
CA TRP A 940 -2.87 -28.33 37.03
C TRP A 940 -2.11 -27.01 36.83
N PRO A 941 -0.79 -27.05 36.55
CA PRO A 941 -0.01 -25.85 36.24
C PRO A 941 -0.32 -25.32 34.84
N ALA A 942 0.03 -24.06 34.56
CA ALA A 942 -0.08 -23.50 33.21
C ALA A 942 0.87 -24.21 32.21
N ALA A 943 0.36 -24.52 31.01
CA ALA A 943 1.21 -24.88 29.86
C ALA A 943 1.75 -23.63 29.15
N SER A 944 2.82 -23.80 28.38
CA SER A 944 3.44 -22.74 27.56
C SER A 944 3.52 -23.14 26.10
N ASP A 945 3.39 -22.15 25.22
CA ASP A 945 3.47 -22.31 23.77
C ASP A 945 3.98 -21.00 23.12
N ASN A 946 4.52 -21.05 21.90
CA ASN A 946 5.03 -19.88 21.17
C ASN A 946 3.93 -18.90 20.74
N LEU A 947 2.72 -19.37 20.43
CA LEU A 947 1.53 -18.54 20.22
C LEU A 947 0.68 -18.41 21.48
N GLY A 948 0.98 -19.22 22.49
CA GLY A 948 0.30 -19.24 23.77
C GLY A 948 -0.89 -20.19 23.78
N VAL A 949 -1.36 -20.50 24.98
CA VAL A 949 -2.44 -21.48 25.20
C VAL A 949 -3.80 -20.79 25.05
N GLU A 950 -4.61 -21.27 24.12
CA GLU A 950 -5.98 -20.81 23.89
C GLU A 950 -6.94 -21.39 24.93
N ALA A 951 -6.78 -22.68 25.25
CA ALA A 951 -7.72 -23.44 26.07
C ALA A 951 -7.15 -24.70 26.73
N TYR A 952 -7.86 -25.22 27.73
CA TYR A 952 -7.66 -26.57 28.29
C TYR A 952 -8.93 -27.41 28.09
N ARG A 953 -8.73 -28.64 27.61
CA ARG A 953 -9.79 -29.66 27.43
C ARG A 953 -9.64 -30.75 28.47
N ILE A 954 -10.75 -31.07 29.13
CA ILE A 954 -10.79 -32.07 30.21
C ILE A 954 -11.54 -33.30 29.69
N SER A 955 -11.05 -34.50 29.97
CA SER A 955 -11.75 -35.75 29.67
C SER A 955 -11.92 -36.61 30.93
N ILE A 956 -13.05 -37.32 31.02
CA ILE A 956 -13.37 -38.29 32.06
C ILE A 956 -13.52 -39.67 31.42
N ASN A 957 -12.75 -40.66 31.88
CA ASN A 957 -12.75 -42.04 31.36
C ASN A 957 -12.61 -42.08 29.81
N GLY A 958 -11.77 -41.19 29.26
CA GLY A 958 -11.52 -41.06 27.83
C GLY A 958 -12.58 -40.28 27.03
N THR A 959 -13.65 -39.78 27.67
CA THR A 959 -14.67 -38.93 27.01
C THR A 959 -14.42 -37.46 27.35
N GLU A 960 -14.24 -36.61 26.34
CA GLU A 960 -14.05 -35.16 26.52
C GLU A 960 -15.33 -34.50 27.05
N LEU A 961 -15.18 -33.59 28.02
CA LEU A 961 -16.27 -32.76 28.51
C LEU A 961 -16.59 -31.67 27.48
N PRO A 962 -17.86 -31.27 27.35
CA PRO A 962 -18.24 -30.15 26.48
C PRO A 962 -17.68 -28.80 26.97
N GLU A 963 -17.36 -28.69 28.27
CA GLU A 963 -16.78 -27.49 28.85
C GLU A 963 -15.29 -27.38 28.52
N VAL A 964 -14.88 -26.20 28.05
CA VAL A 964 -13.51 -25.88 27.64
C VAL A 964 -13.04 -24.67 28.44
N ILE A 965 -11.96 -24.84 29.21
CA ILE A 965 -11.45 -23.78 30.08
C ILE A 965 -10.59 -22.82 29.26
N ARG A 966 -11.02 -21.57 29.15
CA ARG A 966 -10.35 -20.51 28.37
C ARG A 966 -9.77 -19.39 29.24
N GLU A 967 -9.72 -19.59 30.56
CA GLU A 967 -9.12 -18.65 31.50
C GLU A 967 -7.60 -18.53 31.25
N ARG A 968 -7.05 -17.32 31.43
CA ARG A 968 -5.66 -16.99 31.09
C ARG A 968 -4.97 -16.25 32.23
N GLY A 969 -3.64 -16.36 32.27
CA GLY A 969 -2.80 -15.58 33.18
C GLY A 969 -2.69 -16.13 34.60
N SER A 970 -3.22 -17.33 34.88
CA SER A 970 -2.98 -18.03 36.14
C SER A 970 -1.78 -18.95 36.02
N GLU A 971 -0.97 -19.04 37.07
CA GLU A 971 0.10 -20.06 37.18
C GLU A 971 -0.47 -21.46 37.44
N THR A 972 -1.69 -21.53 37.98
CA THR A 972 -2.35 -22.78 38.34
C THR A 972 -3.85 -22.69 38.11
N TYR A 973 -4.41 -23.70 37.47
CA TYR A 973 -5.81 -23.78 37.10
C TYR A 973 -6.52 -24.84 37.94
N THR A 974 -7.80 -24.61 38.20
CA THR A 974 -8.66 -25.53 38.96
C THR A 974 -10.00 -25.74 38.26
N TYR A 975 -10.55 -26.95 38.36
CA TYR A 975 -11.88 -27.26 37.86
C TYR A 975 -12.56 -28.32 38.73
N THR A 976 -13.79 -28.05 39.18
CA THR A 976 -14.59 -29.02 39.94
C THR A 976 -15.45 -29.83 39.00
N VAL A 977 -15.12 -31.11 38.86
CA VAL A 977 -15.96 -32.09 38.16
C VAL A 977 -17.16 -32.39 39.04
N THR A 978 -18.37 -32.38 38.45
CA THR A 978 -19.63 -32.67 39.16
C THR A 978 -20.38 -33.82 38.51
N GLY A 979 -21.42 -34.34 39.18
CA GLY A 979 -22.25 -35.42 38.64
C GLY A 979 -21.60 -36.80 38.68
N LEU A 980 -20.56 -36.98 39.51
CA LEU A 980 -19.93 -38.28 39.71
C LEU A 980 -20.82 -39.19 40.56
N GLU A 981 -20.66 -40.50 40.39
CA GLU A 981 -21.25 -41.50 41.26
C GLU A 981 -20.30 -41.78 42.43
N ASP A 982 -20.81 -42.06 43.62
CA ASP A 982 -19.99 -42.48 44.76
C ASP A 982 -19.41 -43.89 44.54
N SER A 983 -18.29 -44.16 45.22
CA SER A 983 -17.57 -45.44 45.13
C SER A 983 -17.18 -45.85 43.71
N ALA A 984 -17.00 -44.87 42.82
CA ALA A 984 -16.56 -45.08 41.45
C ALA A 984 -15.16 -44.47 41.26
N SER A 985 -14.34 -45.16 40.47
CA SER A 985 -13.02 -44.64 40.08
C SER A 985 -13.15 -43.93 38.73
N TYR A 986 -12.48 -42.79 38.63
CA TYR A 986 -12.47 -41.95 37.45
C TYR A 986 -11.03 -41.66 37.04
N ASP A 987 -10.76 -41.81 35.75
CA ASP A 987 -9.53 -41.37 35.11
C ASP A 987 -9.78 -40.01 34.45
N PHE A 988 -8.98 -39.02 34.82
CA PHE A 988 -9.02 -37.67 34.29
C PHE A 988 -7.80 -37.42 33.41
N SER A 989 -8.01 -36.70 32.32
CA SER A 989 -6.92 -36.16 31.51
C SER A 989 -7.17 -34.71 31.13
N ILE A 990 -6.11 -33.90 31.13
CA ILE A 990 -6.15 -32.52 30.69
C ILE A 990 -5.14 -32.31 29.56
N ARG A 991 -5.59 -31.69 28.47
CA ARG A 991 -4.75 -31.27 27.35
C ARG A 991 -4.84 -29.77 27.16
N ALA A 992 -3.69 -29.13 26.95
CA ALA A 992 -3.61 -27.74 26.54
C ALA A 992 -3.75 -27.65 25.01
N VAL A 993 -4.39 -26.60 24.53
CA VAL A 993 -4.60 -26.30 23.11
C VAL A 993 -4.14 -24.87 22.84
N ASP A 994 -3.29 -24.66 21.83
CA ASP A 994 -2.84 -23.32 21.40
C ASP A 994 -3.85 -22.64 20.45
N PHE A 995 -3.48 -21.45 19.95
CA PHE A 995 -4.29 -20.68 18.99
C PHE A 995 -4.29 -21.23 17.56
N ALA A 996 -3.34 -22.10 17.22
CA ALA A 996 -3.30 -22.80 15.94
C ALA A 996 -4.13 -24.11 15.98
N GLY A 997 -4.56 -24.52 17.18
CA GLY A 997 -5.28 -25.75 17.45
C GLY A 997 -4.37 -26.96 17.68
N ASN A 998 -3.05 -26.78 17.87
CA ASN A 998 -2.20 -27.90 18.25
C ASN A 998 -2.43 -28.27 19.72
N VAL A 999 -2.28 -29.55 20.03
CA VAL A 999 -2.71 -30.13 21.31
C VAL A 999 -1.53 -30.77 22.02
N SER A 1000 -1.38 -30.49 23.31
CA SER A 1000 -0.32 -31.06 24.14
C SER A 1000 -0.49 -32.56 24.38
N GLU A 1001 0.58 -33.21 24.83
CA GLU A 1001 0.45 -34.47 25.58
C GLU A 1001 -0.45 -34.29 26.82
N PRO A 1002 -1.20 -35.32 27.25
CA PRO A 1002 -2.13 -35.18 28.35
C PRO A 1002 -1.41 -35.23 29.71
N LEU A 1003 -1.84 -34.40 30.66
CA LEU A 1003 -1.63 -34.67 32.07
C LEU A 1003 -2.75 -35.59 32.57
N SER A 1004 -2.39 -36.69 33.22
CA SER A 1004 -3.35 -37.67 33.72
C SER A 1004 -3.32 -37.75 35.24
N GLY A 1005 -4.49 -38.02 35.83
CA GLY A 1005 -4.69 -38.25 37.25
C GLY A 1005 -5.95 -39.07 37.46
N SER A 1006 -6.03 -39.79 38.56
CA SER A 1006 -7.21 -40.61 38.88
C SER A 1006 -7.64 -40.39 40.32
N GLY A 1007 -8.93 -40.62 40.59
CA GLY A 1007 -9.52 -40.50 41.91
C GLY A 1007 -10.68 -41.46 42.08
N THR A 1008 -10.95 -41.87 43.32
CA THR A 1008 -12.14 -42.64 43.68
C THR A 1008 -13.04 -41.80 44.56
N THR A 1009 -14.33 -41.69 44.22
CA THR A 1009 -15.29 -40.92 45.02
C THR A 1009 -15.55 -41.63 46.35
N PRO A 1010 -15.51 -40.92 47.49
CA PRO A 1010 -15.90 -41.47 48.78
C PRO A 1010 -17.39 -41.86 48.81
N THR A 1011 -17.78 -42.66 49.80
CA THR A 1011 -19.20 -42.88 50.14
C THR A 1011 -19.43 -42.72 51.64
N ASN A 1012 -20.67 -42.92 52.08
CA ASN A 1012 -21.04 -42.97 53.49
C ASN A 1012 -22.17 -43.99 53.70
N ALA A 1013 -22.38 -44.41 54.95
CA ALA A 1013 -23.38 -45.43 55.25
C ALA A 1013 -24.80 -45.04 54.80
N ALA A 1014 -25.17 -43.76 54.85
CA ALA A 1014 -26.48 -43.28 54.42
C ALA A 1014 -26.70 -43.42 52.90
N LEU A 1015 -25.69 -43.15 52.08
CA LEU A 1015 -25.75 -43.35 50.62
C LEU A 1015 -25.84 -44.83 50.25
N VAL A 1016 -25.07 -45.68 50.94
CA VAL A 1016 -25.15 -47.14 50.76
C VAL A 1016 -26.53 -47.66 51.19
N GLN A 1017 -27.08 -47.12 52.28
CA GLN A 1017 -28.41 -47.45 52.79
C GLN A 1017 -29.49 -47.08 51.75
N ALA A 1018 -29.49 -45.85 51.24
CA ALA A 1018 -30.44 -45.40 50.23
C ALA A 1018 -30.37 -46.25 48.95
N ARG A 1019 -29.16 -46.61 48.52
CA ARG A 1019 -28.93 -47.53 47.38
C ARG A 1019 -29.51 -48.91 47.63
N LEU A 1020 -29.24 -49.49 48.81
CA LEU A 1020 -29.77 -50.80 49.20
C LEU A 1020 -31.29 -50.79 49.22
N GLU A 1021 -31.92 -49.75 49.77
CA GLU A 1021 -33.37 -49.57 49.80
C GLU A 1021 -33.97 -49.48 48.38
N GLY A 1022 -33.31 -48.76 47.46
CA GLY A 1022 -33.70 -48.73 46.05
C GLY A 1022 -33.63 -50.11 45.36
N TYR A 1023 -32.59 -50.90 45.65
CA TYR A 1023 -32.48 -52.26 45.12
C TYR A 1023 -33.51 -53.21 45.73
N ILE A 1024 -33.89 -53.01 46.99
CA ILE A 1024 -34.99 -53.76 47.61
C ILE A 1024 -36.33 -53.41 46.94
N ALA A 1025 -36.61 -52.11 46.73
CA ALA A 1025 -37.85 -51.63 46.12
C ALA A 1025 -38.03 -52.10 44.66
N SER A 1026 -36.94 -52.17 43.89
CA SER A 1026 -36.92 -52.68 42.51
C SER A 1026 -36.91 -54.21 42.40
N GLY A 1027 -36.80 -54.93 43.53
CA GLY A 1027 -36.68 -56.39 43.55
C GLY A 1027 -35.31 -56.93 43.13
N ALA A 1028 -34.32 -56.05 42.94
CA ALA A 1028 -32.94 -56.43 42.65
C ALA A 1028 -32.23 -57.06 43.86
N VAL A 1029 -32.71 -56.81 45.08
CA VAL A 1029 -32.36 -57.51 46.33
C VAL A 1029 -33.65 -58.02 46.98
N ARG A 1030 -33.74 -59.34 47.26
CA ARG A 1030 -34.96 -60.00 47.76
C ARG A 1030 -34.76 -60.59 49.15
N GLN A 1031 -35.87 -60.83 49.86
CA GLN A 1031 -35.85 -61.48 51.18
C GLN A 1031 -35.34 -62.94 51.09
N PRO A 1032 -34.67 -63.46 52.13
CA PRO A 1032 -34.34 -62.84 53.43
C PRO A 1032 -33.08 -61.94 53.43
N LEU A 1033 -32.33 -61.91 52.32
CA LEU A 1033 -31.05 -61.20 52.20
C LEU A 1033 -31.20 -59.70 52.46
N ALA A 1034 -32.27 -59.08 51.95
CA ALA A 1034 -32.58 -57.67 52.16
C ALA A 1034 -32.51 -57.24 53.64
N SER A 1035 -33.20 -57.95 54.53
CA SER A 1035 -33.21 -57.65 55.97
C SER A 1035 -31.86 -57.89 56.64
N GLN A 1036 -31.10 -58.90 56.20
CA GLN A 1036 -29.76 -59.18 56.72
C GLN A 1036 -28.78 -58.07 56.37
N LEU A 1037 -28.80 -57.59 55.12
CA LEU A 1037 -27.95 -56.49 54.65
C LEU A 1037 -28.29 -55.17 55.33
N THR A 1038 -29.58 -54.81 55.44
CA THR A 1038 -30.00 -53.58 56.13
C THR A 1038 -29.55 -53.58 57.59
N ASN A 1039 -29.74 -54.68 58.31
CA ASN A 1039 -29.33 -54.78 59.72
C ASN A 1039 -27.81 -54.62 59.90
N GLN A 1040 -27.01 -55.26 59.05
CA GLN A 1040 -25.55 -55.17 59.15
C GLN A 1040 -25.04 -53.76 58.82
N LEU A 1041 -25.62 -53.08 57.81
CA LEU A 1041 -25.24 -51.72 57.46
C LEU A 1041 -25.61 -50.70 58.57
N GLN A 1042 -26.77 -50.87 59.20
CA GLN A 1042 -27.19 -50.03 60.33
C GLN A 1042 -26.32 -50.27 61.57
N GLN A 1043 -25.96 -51.52 61.87
CA GLN A 1043 -25.02 -51.84 62.94
C GLN A 1043 -23.65 -51.21 62.67
N ALA A 1044 -23.15 -51.32 61.44
CA ALA A 1044 -21.90 -50.72 61.02
C ALA A 1044 -21.89 -49.20 61.23
N ALA A 1045 -22.94 -48.49 60.77
CA ALA A 1045 -23.10 -47.06 60.95
C ALA A 1045 -23.13 -46.67 62.45
N HIS A 1046 -23.93 -47.38 63.26
CA HIS A 1046 -24.05 -47.12 64.69
C HIS A 1046 -22.72 -47.32 65.45
N HIS A 1047 -21.96 -48.37 65.11
CA HIS A 1047 -20.64 -48.60 65.69
C HIS A 1047 -19.65 -47.50 65.29
N GLN A 1048 -19.70 -47.02 64.04
CA GLN A 1048 -18.84 -45.95 63.56
C GLN A 1048 -19.14 -44.61 64.26
N GLU A 1049 -20.42 -44.24 64.42
CA GLU A 1049 -20.84 -43.02 65.15
C GLU A 1049 -20.35 -43.00 66.61
N GLN A 1050 -20.21 -44.17 67.23
CA GLN A 1050 -19.69 -44.31 68.59
C GLN A 1050 -18.16 -44.41 68.67
N GLY A 1051 -17.45 -44.23 67.55
CA GLY A 1051 -15.99 -44.35 67.47
C GLY A 1051 -15.47 -45.78 67.58
N ARG A 1052 -16.34 -46.80 67.49
CA ARG A 1052 -15.98 -48.22 67.60
C ARG A 1052 -15.65 -48.80 66.22
N ILE A 1053 -14.61 -48.27 65.60
CA ILE A 1053 -14.27 -48.53 64.18
C ILE A 1053 -14.05 -50.02 63.87
N ASP A 1054 -13.38 -50.78 64.74
CA ASP A 1054 -13.16 -52.23 64.52
C ASP A 1054 -14.47 -53.02 64.49
N GLN A 1055 -15.45 -52.64 65.30
CA GLN A 1055 -16.78 -53.27 65.31
C GLN A 1055 -17.57 -52.86 64.06
N ALA A 1056 -17.42 -51.61 63.61
CA ALA A 1056 -18.04 -51.12 62.38
C ALA A 1056 -17.49 -51.87 61.15
N LEU A 1057 -16.16 -52.05 61.06
CA LEU A 1057 -15.51 -52.81 60.00
C LEU A 1057 -15.94 -54.28 60.00
N HIS A 1058 -16.05 -54.90 61.18
CA HIS A 1058 -16.56 -56.27 61.31
C HIS A 1058 -18.00 -56.42 60.79
N SER A 1059 -18.90 -55.48 61.11
CA SER A 1059 -20.26 -55.48 60.55
C SER A 1059 -20.26 -55.33 59.02
N LEU A 1060 -19.35 -54.54 58.44
CA LEU A 1060 -19.18 -54.46 56.99
C LEU A 1060 -18.59 -55.75 56.38
N ASP A 1061 -17.75 -56.49 57.10
CA ASP A 1061 -17.29 -57.83 56.68
C ASP A 1061 -18.46 -58.82 56.62
N VAL A 1062 -19.27 -58.88 57.67
CA VAL A 1062 -20.47 -59.75 57.72
C VAL A 1062 -21.48 -59.36 56.64
N PHE A 1063 -21.60 -58.07 56.31
CA PHE A 1063 -22.41 -57.61 55.18
C PHE A 1063 -21.94 -58.24 53.85
N LEU A 1064 -20.64 -58.23 53.57
CA LEU A 1064 -20.05 -58.84 52.36
C LEU A 1064 -20.17 -60.37 52.37
N GLU A 1065 -20.04 -61.02 53.54
CA GLU A 1065 -20.24 -62.47 53.69
C GLU A 1065 -21.68 -62.87 53.31
N HIS A 1066 -22.69 -62.15 53.83
CA HIS A 1066 -24.09 -62.39 53.46
C HIS A 1066 -24.35 -62.25 51.96
N MET A 1067 -23.74 -61.26 51.30
CA MET A 1067 -23.84 -61.09 49.84
C MET A 1067 -23.16 -62.20 49.03
N ASN A 1068 -22.12 -62.83 49.58
CA ASN A 1068 -21.32 -63.85 48.91
C ASN A 1068 -21.72 -65.29 49.26
N ASN A 1069 -22.67 -65.47 50.17
CA ASN A 1069 -23.13 -66.80 50.57
C ASN A 1069 -23.92 -67.48 49.43
N GLU A 1070 -23.58 -68.75 49.15
CA GLU A 1070 -24.12 -69.54 48.04
C GLU A 1070 -25.66 -69.63 48.01
N PRO A 1071 -26.37 -69.82 49.14
CA PRO A 1071 -27.84 -69.86 49.20
C PRO A 1071 -28.54 -68.53 48.89
N HIS A 1072 -27.79 -67.42 48.74
CA HIS A 1072 -28.31 -66.09 48.44
C HIS A 1072 -27.98 -65.61 47.02
N ALA A 1073 -27.33 -66.46 46.21
CA ALA A 1073 -26.92 -66.11 44.85
C ALA A 1073 -28.10 -65.73 43.93
N ASP A 1074 -29.30 -66.28 44.16
CA ASP A 1074 -30.52 -65.93 43.40
C ASP A 1074 -31.31 -64.74 44.01
N LYS A 1075 -30.88 -64.22 45.17
CA LYS A 1075 -31.57 -63.16 45.92
C LYS A 1075 -31.02 -61.76 45.66
N ILE A 1076 -29.94 -61.64 44.89
CA ILE A 1076 -29.37 -60.37 44.45
C ILE A 1076 -28.98 -60.45 42.98
N THR A 1077 -29.31 -59.43 42.20
CA THR A 1077 -28.85 -59.37 40.80
C THR A 1077 -27.36 -59.04 40.76
N ALA A 1078 -26.64 -59.55 39.76
CA ALA A 1078 -25.22 -59.28 39.61
C ALA A 1078 -24.89 -57.76 39.64
N PRO A 1079 -25.61 -56.86 38.93
CA PRO A 1079 -25.32 -55.43 38.98
C PRO A 1079 -25.50 -54.80 40.37
N ALA A 1080 -26.54 -55.19 41.12
CA ALA A 1080 -26.76 -54.70 42.48
C ALA A 1080 -25.68 -55.22 43.43
N LYS A 1081 -25.29 -56.49 43.27
CA LYS A 1081 -24.20 -57.11 44.04
C LYS A 1081 -22.88 -56.37 43.81
N ASP A 1082 -22.53 -56.10 42.56
CA ASP A 1082 -21.27 -55.44 42.22
C ASP A 1082 -21.22 -54.01 42.78
N ARG A 1083 -22.29 -53.23 42.60
CA ARG A 1083 -22.34 -51.84 43.11
C ARG A 1083 -22.35 -51.77 44.65
N LEU A 1084 -23.09 -52.63 45.34
CA LEU A 1084 -23.05 -52.68 46.80
C LEU A 1084 -21.68 -53.15 47.32
N THR A 1085 -21.05 -54.13 46.66
CA THR A 1085 -19.70 -54.59 47.01
C THR A 1085 -18.68 -53.45 46.89
N ALA A 1086 -18.72 -52.70 45.79
CA ALA A 1086 -17.86 -51.53 45.59
C ALA A 1086 -18.10 -50.43 46.64
N SER A 1087 -19.37 -50.21 47.01
CA SER A 1087 -19.75 -49.23 48.03
C SER A 1087 -19.22 -49.58 49.41
N ILE A 1088 -19.42 -50.83 49.84
CA ILE A 1088 -18.94 -51.32 51.13
C ILE A 1088 -17.42 -51.38 51.15
N GLY A 1089 -16.78 -51.81 50.06
CA GLY A 1089 -15.32 -51.82 49.94
C GLY A 1089 -14.70 -50.42 50.06
N THR A 1090 -15.35 -49.41 49.50
CA THR A 1090 -14.95 -48.00 49.64
C THR A 1090 -15.15 -47.52 51.07
N LEU A 1091 -16.34 -47.75 51.65
CA LEU A 1091 -16.66 -47.37 53.03
C LEU A 1091 -15.69 -47.98 54.05
N LYS A 1092 -15.33 -49.27 53.88
CA LYS A 1092 -14.35 -49.96 54.71
C LYS A 1092 -12.98 -49.30 54.65
N ARG A 1093 -12.46 -49.01 53.44
CA ARG A 1093 -11.16 -48.34 53.28
C ARG A 1093 -11.16 -46.97 53.95
N GLN A 1094 -12.22 -46.17 53.74
CA GLN A 1094 -12.35 -44.85 54.37
C GLN A 1094 -12.30 -44.94 55.90
N TRP A 1095 -13.00 -45.90 56.50
CA TRP A 1095 -13.00 -46.07 57.95
C TRP A 1095 -11.69 -46.66 58.49
N GLN A 1096 -10.98 -47.48 57.70
CA GLN A 1096 -9.65 -47.98 58.02
C GLN A 1096 -8.59 -46.89 58.00
N GLU A 1097 -8.65 -45.97 57.05
CA GLU A 1097 -7.74 -44.83 56.96
C GLU A 1097 -8.01 -43.76 58.03
N ALA A 1098 -9.25 -43.65 58.50
CA ALA A 1098 -9.64 -42.76 59.59
C ALA A 1098 -9.32 -43.31 60.99
N LYS A 1099 -8.94 -44.59 61.09
CA LYS A 1099 -8.50 -45.29 62.31
C LYS A 1099 -7.02 -45.03 62.56
#